data_AF-U6DFP4-F1
#
_entry.id   AF-U6DFP4-F1
#
_cell.length_a   1.000
_cell.length_b   1.000
_cell.length_c   1.000
_cell.angle_alpha   90.00
_cell.angle_beta   90.00
_cell.angle_gamma   90.00
#
_symmetry.space_group_name_H-M   'P 1'
#
loop_
_entity.id
_entity.type
_entity.pdbx_description
1 polymer ?
#
loop_
_entity_poly.entity_id
_entity_poly.type
_entity_poly.pdbx_seq_one_letter_code
_entity_poly.pdbx_strand_id
1 'polypeptide(L)'
;RLEMLQQIANRVQRDSVICEDKLILARNALQSDSKRLESGVQFQNEAEIAGYILECENLLRQHVIDVQILIDGKYYQADQLVQRVAKLRDEIMALRNECSSVYSKGRMLTMEQTKLMISGITQSLNSGFAQTLNPSLNSGLTQGLTPSLTPSSVTSGLSSGLTSRLTPSVTPAYTPGFPSGGLVPNFSSGVETNSLQTLKLMQIRKPLLKSSLLDQNLTEEEVNMKFVQDLLNWVDEMQVQLDRTEWGSDLPSVESHLENHKNVHRAIEEFESSLKEAKISEIQMTAPLKLTYAEKLHRLESQYAKLLNTSRNQERHLDTLYNFVTRATNELIWLNEKEEEEVAYDWSERNTNIARKKDYHAELMRELDQKEENIKSVQEIAEQLLLENHPARLTIEAYRAAMQTQWSWILQLCQCVEQHVKENTAYFEFFNDAKEASDYLRNLKDAIQRKYSCDRSSSIHKLEDLVQESMEEKEELLQYKSTVASLMGRAKTIIQLKPRNPDCPLKTSIPIKAICDYRQIEITIYKDDECVLANNSHRAKWKVISPTGNEAMVPSVCFTVPPPNKEAVDFANRIEQQYQSVLTLWHESHINMKSVVSWHYLINEIDRIRASNVASIKTMLPGEHQQVLSNLQSRFEDFLEDSQESQIFSGSDITQLEKEVNVCKQYYQELLKSAEREEQEESVYNLYISEVRNIRLRLESCEDRLIRQIRTPLERDDLHESVFRITEQEKLKKELERLKDDLGTITNKCEEFFSQAATSASVPTLRSELGVVIQNMNQVYSMSSTYIEKLKTVNLVLKNTQAAEALVKLYETKLCEEEAVIADKNNIENLISTLKQWRSEVDEKREVFHALEDELQKAKAISDEMFKTYKERDLDFDWHKEKADQLVERWQNIHVQIDNRLRDLEGIGKSLKYYRDTYHPLDDWIQQVETTQRKIQENQPENSKTLATQLNQQKMLVSEIEMKQSKMDECQKYAEQYSTTVKDYELQTMTYRAMVDSQQKSPVKRRRMQSSADLIIQE
;
A
#
# COMPACT_ATOMS: atom_id res chain seq x y z
N ARG A 1 -27.79 -5.50 -38.03
CA ARG A 1 -27.43 -5.76 -36.61
C ARG A 1 -25.97 -5.48 -36.32
N LEU A 2 -25.02 -6.13 -37.00
CA LEU A 2 -23.58 -5.88 -36.80
C LEU A 2 -23.19 -4.42 -37.08
N GLU A 3 -23.70 -3.82 -38.16
CA GLU A 3 -23.48 -2.39 -38.47
C GLU A 3 -24.01 -1.44 -37.38
N MET A 4 -25.17 -1.77 -36.78
CA MET A 4 -25.74 -1.00 -35.67
C MET A 4 -24.84 -1.09 -34.43
N LEU A 5 -24.35 -2.29 -34.07
CA LEU A 5 -23.42 -2.48 -32.96
C LEU A 5 -22.07 -1.80 -33.23
N GLN A 6 -21.57 -1.84 -34.47
CA GLN A 6 -20.36 -1.12 -34.87
C GLN A 6 -20.53 0.40 -34.76
N GLN A 7 -21.70 0.95 -35.12
CA GLN A 7 -21.99 2.37 -34.96
C GLN A 7 -22.05 2.79 -33.49
N ILE A 8 -22.61 1.95 -32.62
CA ILE A 8 -22.64 2.18 -31.16
C ILE A 8 -21.23 2.10 -30.59
N ALA A 9 -20.43 1.10 -30.96
CA ALA A 9 -19.03 0.99 -30.54
C ALA A 9 -18.18 2.20 -30.98
N ASN A 10 -18.34 2.65 -32.23
CA ASN A 10 -17.66 3.85 -32.74
C ASN A 10 -18.10 5.14 -32.02
N ARG A 11 -19.35 5.20 -31.56
CA ARG A 11 -19.86 6.32 -30.75
C ARG A 11 -19.23 6.32 -29.37
N VAL A 12 -19.26 5.19 -28.65
CA VAL A 12 -18.61 5.05 -27.33
C VAL A 12 -17.13 5.40 -27.42
N GLN A 13 -16.43 4.95 -28.47
CA GLN A 13 -15.01 5.26 -28.65
C GLN A 13 -14.76 6.76 -28.87
N ARG A 14 -15.59 7.43 -29.69
CA ARG A 14 -15.47 8.86 -29.96
C ARG A 14 -15.81 9.71 -28.74
N ASP A 15 -16.91 9.38 -28.09
CA ASP A 15 -17.45 10.13 -26.95
C ASP A 15 -16.58 9.90 -25.70
N SER A 16 -15.88 8.75 -25.61
CA SER A 16 -14.83 8.52 -24.60
C SER A 16 -13.65 9.47 -24.76
N VAL A 17 -13.18 9.73 -25.99
CA VAL A 17 -12.10 10.71 -26.23
C VAL A 17 -12.55 12.12 -25.84
N ILE A 18 -13.80 12.49 -26.17
CA ILE A 18 -14.37 13.79 -25.75
C ILE A 18 -14.42 13.88 -24.21
N CYS A 19 -14.78 12.80 -23.52
CA CYS A 19 -14.77 12.74 -22.06
C CYS A 19 -13.35 12.87 -21.47
N GLU A 20 -12.35 12.25 -22.09
CA GLU A 20 -10.94 12.35 -21.70
C GLU A 20 -10.43 13.80 -21.85
N ASP A 21 -10.73 14.46 -22.97
CA ASP A 21 -10.35 15.86 -23.20
C ASP A 21 -10.97 16.80 -22.16
N LYS A 22 -12.24 16.59 -21.81
CA LYS A 22 -12.97 17.36 -20.80
C LYS A 22 -12.41 17.13 -19.39
N LEU A 23 -12.00 15.90 -19.06
CA LEU A 23 -11.32 15.60 -17.81
C LEU A 23 -9.96 16.30 -17.70
N ILE A 24 -9.21 16.40 -18.80
CA ILE A 24 -7.94 17.13 -18.84
C ILE A 24 -8.16 18.63 -18.60
N LEU A 25 -9.17 19.23 -19.25
CA LEU A 25 -9.53 20.63 -19.03
C LEU A 25 -9.92 20.89 -17.57
N ALA A 26 -10.74 20.01 -16.98
CA ALA A 26 -11.15 20.11 -15.58
C ALA A 26 -9.96 19.96 -14.60
N ARG A 27 -9.03 19.03 -14.85
CA ARG A 27 -7.79 18.88 -14.05
C ARG A 27 -6.89 20.11 -14.13
N ASN A 28 -6.69 20.67 -15.33
CA ASN A 28 -5.87 21.87 -15.52
C ASN A 28 -6.48 23.09 -14.81
N ALA A 29 -7.80 23.26 -14.92
CA ALA A 29 -8.51 24.32 -14.24
C ALA A 29 -8.47 24.17 -12.71
N LEU A 30 -8.60 22.94 -12.20
CA LEU A 30 -8.50 22.64 -10.76
C LEU A 30 -7.08 22.88 -10.23
N GLN A 31 -6.06 22.50 -10.97
CA GLN A 31 -4.66 22.76 -10.62
C GLN A 31 -4.37 24.27 -10.59
N SER A 32 -4.96 25.04 -11.50
CA SER A 32 -4.88 26.51 -11.49
C SER A 32 -5.52 27.08 -10.22
N ASP A 33 -6.71 26.61 -9.84
CA ASP A 33 -7.39 27.04 -8.61
C ASP A 33 -6.66 26.59 -7.33
N SER A 34 -6.00 25.42 -7.33
CA SER A 34 -5.15 24.97 -6.21
C SER A 34 -3.92 25.89 -6.02
N LYS A 35 -3.24 26.27 -7.11
CA LYS A 35 -2.11 27.22 -7.04
C LYS A 35 -2.55 28.62 -6.59
N ARG A 36 -3.76 29.04 -6.98
CA ARG A 36 -4.35 30.31 -6.55
C ARG A 36 -4.70 30.28 -5.07
N LEU A 37 -5.23 29.16 -4.56
CA LEU A 37 -5.46 28.93 -3.13
C LEU A 37 -4.16 28.96 -2.33
N GLU A 38 -3.10 28.31 -2.80
CA GLU A 38 -1.75 28.35 -2.18
C GLU A 38 -1.18 29.78 -2.14
N SER A 39 -1.55 30.61 -3.12
CA SER A 39 -1.15 32.03 -3.21
C SER A 39 -2.10 32.98 -2.47
N GLY A 40 -3.12 32.48 -1.76
CA GLY A 40 -4.10 33.30 -1.03
C GLY A 40 -5.09 34.07 -1.90
N VAL A 41 -5.28 33.65 -3.17
CA VAL A 41 -6.17 34.28 -4.15
C VAL A 41 -7.47 33.47 -4.31
N GLN A 42 -8.62 34.13 -4.36
CA GLN A 42 -9.94 33.50 -4.47
C GLN A 42 -10.12 32.69 -5.75
N PHE A 43 -10.75 31.51 -5.69
CA PHE A 43 -11.07 30.64 -6.84
C PHE A 43 -11.77 31.35 -8.00
N GLN A 44 -11.51 30.92 -9.23
CA GLN A 44 -12.04 31.54 -10.45
C GLN A 44 -12.75 30.52 -11.34
N ASN A 45 -12.35 29.24 -11.29
CA ASN A 45 -12.79 28.23 -12.25
C ASN A 45 -13.81 27.23 -11.68
N GLU A 46 -14.30 27.42 -10.45
CA GLU A 46 -15.22 26.49 -9.76
C GLU A 46 -16.47 26.15 -10.61
N ALA A 47 -17.08 27.15 -11.24
CA ALA A 47 -18.25 26.96 -12.09
C ALA A 47 -17.92 26.23 -13.41
N GLU A 48 -16.73 26.47 -13.96
CA GLU A 48 -16.28 25.86 -15.21
C GLU A 48 -15.92 24.38 -15.01
N ILE A 49 -15.23 24.06 -13.90
CA ILE A 49 -14.89 22.69 -13.50
C ILE A 49 -16.15 21.88 -13.20
N ALA A 50 -17.12 22.45 -12.49
CA ALA A 50 -18.43 21.82 -12.27
C ALA A 50 -19.16 21.54 -13.59
N GLY A 51 -19.05 22.44 -14.57
CA GLY A 51 -19.55 22.25 -15.93
C GLY A 51 -18.90 21.08 -16.65
N TYR A 52 -17.56 21.00 -16.65
CA TYR A 52 -16.84 19.90 -17.29
C TYR A 52 -17.12 18.54 -16.62
N ILE A 53 -17.22 18.48 -15.30
CA ILE A 53 -17.58 17.25 -14.58
C ILE A 53 -18.99 16.81 -14.95
N LEU A 54 -19.96 17.73 -15.01
CA LEU A 54 -21.33 17.42 -15.39
C LEU A 54 -21.43 16.91 -16.84
N GLU A 55 -20.67 17.49 -17.77
CA GLU A 55 -20.57 17.01 -19.15
C GLU A 55 -19.99 15.58 -19.21
N CYS A 56 -18.91 15.31 -18.47
CA CYS A 56 -18.32 13.97 -18.36
C CYS A 56 -19.30 12.95 -17.76
N GLU A 57 -20.06 13.32 -16.72
CA GLU A 57 -21.07 12.46 -16.12
C GLU A 57 -22.23 12.13 -17.07
N ASN A 58 -22.64 13.11 -17.90
CA ASN A 58 -23.67 12.88 -18.91
C ASN A 58 -23.18 11.93 -20.02
N LEU A 59 -21.94 12.10 -20.48
CA LEU A 59 -21.30 11.17 -21.42
C LEU A 59 -21.16 9.77 -20.82
N LEU A 60 -20.75 9.68 -19.55
CA LEU A 60 -20.64 8.41 -18.84
C LEU A 60 -21.98 7.68 -18.73
N ARG A 61 -23.07 8.38 -18.41
CA ARG A 61 -24.42 7.78 -18.39
C ARG A 61 -24.80 7.19 -19.75
N GLN A 62 -24.48 7.91 -20.84
CA GLN A 62 -24.74 7.41 -22.20
C GLN A 62 -23.83 6.21 -22.54
N HIS A 63 -22.55 6.25 -22.17
CA HIS A 63 -21.60 5.15 -22.38
C HIS A 63 -22.03 3.87 -21.67
N VAL A 64 -22.55 3.96 -20.44
CA VAL A 64 -23.03 2.78 -19.69
C VAL A 64 -24.20 2.11 -20.42
N ILE A 65 -25.13 2.90 -20.98
CA ILE A 65 -26.26 2.39 -21.78
C ILE A 65 -25.75 1.76 -23.08
N ASP A 66 -24.89 2.46 -23.81
CA ASP A 66 -24.38 2.03 -25.11
C ASP A 66 -23.51 0.75 -24.96
N VAL A 67 -22.71 0.64 -23.91
CA VAL A 67 -21.91 -0.55 -23.60
C VAL A 67 -22.79 -1.73 -23.18
N GLN A 68 -23.88 -1.50 -22.43
CA GLN A 68 -24.84 -2.57 -22.12
C GLN A 68 -25.49 -3.12 -23.40
N ILE A 69 -25.84 -2.25 -24.35
CA ILE A 69 -26.36 -2.66 -25.67
C ILE A 69 -25.32 -3.48 -26.46
N LEU A 70 -24.03 -3.16 -26.32
CA LEU A 70 -22.93 -3.93 -26.94
C LEU A 70 -22.73 -5.30 -26.30
N ILE A 71 -22.86 -5.41 -24.96
CA ILE A 71 -22.82 -6.68 -24.22
C ILE A 71 -24.00 -7.57 -24.63
N ASP A 72 -25.22 -7.04 -24.57
CA ASP A 72 -26.45 -7.78 -24.96
C ASP A 72 -26.42 -8.17 -26.45
N GLY A 73 -25.73 -7.35 -27.26
CA GLY A 73 -25.46 -7.58 -28.67
C GLY A 73 -24.40 -8.63 -28.97
N LYS A 74 -23.64 -9.11 -27.96
CA LYS A 74 -22.44 -9.96 -28.10
C LYS A 74 -21.40 -9.39 -29.08
N TYR A 75 -21.15 -8.08 -29.00
CA TYR A 75 -20.13 -7.43 -29.83
C TYR A 75 -18.72 -7.84 -29.39
N TYR A 76 -17.84 -8.18 -30.34
CA TYR A 76 -16.53 -8.81 -30.07
C TYR A 76 -15.56 -7.95 -29.25
N GLN A 77 -15.78 -6.63 -29.16
CA GLN A 77 -14.97 -5.68 -28.39
C GLN A 77 -15.71 -5.10 -27.16
N ALA A 78 -16.87 -5.65 -26.79
CA ALA A 78 -17.68 -5.12 -25.69
C ALA A 78 -16.89 -5.04 -24.37
N ASP A 79 -16.13 -6.08 -24.01
CA ASP A 79 -15.37 -6.11 -22.75
C ASP A 79 -14.27 -5.04 -22.67
N GLN A 80 -13.62 -4.72 -23.80
CA GLN A 80 -12.61 -3.65 -23.86
C GLN A 80 -13.25 -2.27 -23.66
N LEU A 81 -14.45 -2.06 -24.22
CA LEU A 81 -15.21 -0.82 -24.06
C LEU A 81 -15.77 -0.69 -22.64
N VAL A 82 -16.18 -1.79 -21.99
CA VAL A 82 -16.56 -1.82 -20.57
C VAL A 82 -15.40 -1.35 -19.69
N GLN A 83 -14.20 -1.91 -19.89
CA GLN A 83 -13.03 -1.52 -19.11
C GLN A 83 -12.67 -0.04 -19.30
N ARG A 84 -12.77 0.48 -20.53
CA ARG A 84 -12.52 1.90 -20.80
C ARG A 84 -13.53 2.81 -20.11
N VAL A 85 -14.82 2.47 -20.14
CA VAL A 85 -15.88 3.23 -19.48
C VAL A 85 -15.77 3.16 -17.95
N ALA A 86 -15.36 2.01 -17.40
CA ALA A 86 -15.07 1.86 -15.97
C ALA A 86 -13.89 2.75 -15.53
N LYS A 87 -12.81 2.79 -16.31
CA LYS A 87 -11.68 3.70 -16.05
C LYS A 87 -12.10 5.16 -16.06
N LEU A 88 -12.90 5.58 -17.04
CA LEU A 88 -13.45 6.94 -17.11
C LEU A 88 -14.31 7.30 -15.89
N ARG A 89 -15.15 6.37 -15.42
CA ARG A 89 -15.93 6.56 -14.19
C ARG A 89 -15.03 6.80 -12.98
N ASP A 90 -14.01 5.97 -12.82
CA ASP A 90 -13.13 6.05 -11.66
C ASP A 90 -12.29 7.35 -11.70
N GLU A 91 -11.87 7.79 -12.89
CA GLU A 91 -11.22 9.09 -13.10
C GLU A 91 -12.13 10.30 -12.79
N ILE A 92 -13.41 10.25 -13.17
CA ILE A 92 -14.40 11.28 -12.83
C ILE A 92 -14.61 11.33 -11.30
N MET A 93 -14.72 10.18 -10.64
CA MET A 93 -14.88 10.13 -9.17
C MET A 93 -13.64 10.65 -8.44
N ALA A 94 -12.45 10.29 -8.90
CA ALA A 94 -11.19 10.80 -8.34
C ALA A 94 -11.13 12.34 -8.43
N LEU A 95 -11.45 12.90 -9.61
CA LEU A 95 -11.45 14.35 -9.82
C LEU A 95 -12.51 15.06 -8.97
N ARG A 96 -13.69 14.47 -8.76
CA ARG A 96 -14.75 15.01 -7.89
C ARG A 96 -14.32 15.07 -6.43
N ASN A 97 -13.62 14.04 -5.95
CA ASN A 97 -13.07 14.01 -4.60
C ASN A 97 -11.97 15.06 -4.43
N GLU A 98 -11.12 15.23 -5.44
CA GLU A 98 -10.08 16.26 -5.47
C GLU A 98 -10.67 17.67 -5.45
N CYS A 99 -11.69 17.94 -6.30
CA CYS A 99 -12.44 19.20 -6.29
C CYS A 99 -13.07 19.46 -4.92
N SER A 100 -13.69 18.45 -4.31
CA SER A 100 -14.32 18.58 -3.00
C SER A 100 -13.29 18.88 -1.90
N SER A 101 -12.10 18.29 -1.96
CA SER A 101 -10.99 18.56 -1.04
C SER A 101 -10.45 20.00 -1.19
N VAL A 102 -10.21 20.45 -2.42
CA VAL A 102 -9.68 21.79 -2.70
C VAL A 102 -10.69 22.89 -2.32
N TYR A 103 -11.96 22.74 -2.71
CA TYR A 103 -12.98 23.75 -2.43
C TYR A 103 -13.53 23.70 -1.00
N SER A 104 -13.46 22.56 -0.29
CA SER A 104 -13.76 22.51 1.15
C SER A 104 -12.67 23.20 1.99
N LYS A 105 -11.39 23.05 1.63
CA LYS A 105 -10.27 23.78 2.24
C LYS A 105 -10.40 25.29 2.08
N GLY A 106 -10.87 25.77 0.92
CA GLY A 106 -11.10 27.21 0.72
C GLY A 106 -12.34 27.79 1.40
N ARG A 107 -13.31 26.95 1.81
CA ARG A 107 -14.50 27.37 2.59
C ARG A 107 -14.24 27.40 4.10
N MET A 108 -13.17 26.79 4.57
CA MET A 108 -12.71 26.80 5.96
C MET A 108 -11.42 27.62 6.12
N LEU A 109 -11.52 28.93 5.88
CA LEU A 109 -10.39 29.84 6.14
C LEU A 109 -10.08 29.86 7.64
N THR A 110 -8.89 29.43 8.01
CA THR A 110 -8.34 29.59 9.37
C THR A 110 -7.86 31.03 9.59
N MET A 111 -7.81 31.49 10.85
CA MET A 111 -7.38 32.85 11.25
C MET A 111 -6.01 33.26 10.66
N GLU A 112 -5.10 32.31 10.44
CA GLU A 112 -3.80 32.54 9.79
C GLU A 112 -3.91 32.76 8.27
N GLN A 113 -4.82 32.07 7.60
CA GLN A 113 -5.07 32.25 6.17
C GLN A 113 -5.81 33.56 5.88
N THR A 114 -6.68 34.02 6.79
CA THR A 114 -7.26 35.37 6.74
C THR A 114 -6.21 36.47 6.89
N LYS A 115 -5.18 36.26 7.72
CA LYS A 115 -4.01 37.17 7.82
C LYS A 115 -3.18 37.21 6.53
N LEU A 116 -2.97 36.07 5.87
CA LEU A 116 -2.27 36.01 4.58
C LEU A 116 -3.07 36.67 3.45
N MET A 117 -4.40 36.55 3.44
CA MET A 117 -5.28 37.23 2.48
C MET A 117 -5.25 38.75 2.66
N ILE A 118 -5.23 39.26 3.91
CA ILE A 118 -5.07 40.69 4.22
C ILE A 118 -3.65 41.16 3.84
N SER A 119 -2.62 40.34 4.07
CA SER A 119 -1.24 40.61 3.64
C SER A 119 -1.08 40.67 2.12
N GLY A 120 -1.77 39.78 1.38
CA GLY A 120 -1.77 39.74 -0.08
C GLY A 120 -2.48 40.94 -0.73
N ILE A 121 -3.59 41.39 -0.14
CA ILE A 121 -4.28 42.63 -0.55
C ILE A 121 -3.38 43.86 -0.26
N THR A 122 -2.63 43.86 0.84
CA THR A 122 -1.70 44.94 1.20
C THR A 122 -0.44 44.95 0.31
N GLN A 123 0.05 43.79 -0.14
CA GLN A 123 1.15 43.69 -1.11
C GLN A 123 0.73 44.10 -2.52
N SER A 124 -0.49 43.75 -2.97
CA SER A 124 -1.00 44.13 -4.29
C SER A 124 -1.28 45.63 -4.44
N LEU A 125 -1.57 46.34 -3.34
CA LEU A 125 -1.75 47.79 -3.35
C LEU A 125 -0.41 48.56 -3.27
N ASN A 126 0.65 47.92 -2.79
CA ASN A 126 2.00 48.51 -2.71
C ASN A 126 2.91 48.15 -3.90
N SER A 127 2.59 47.12 -4.69
CA SER A 127 3.37 46.69 -5.86
C SER A 127 3.13 47.50 -7.15
N GLY A 128 2.26 48.53 -7.11
CA GLY A 128 2.02 49.45 -8.23
C GLY A 128 3.05 50.59 -8.36
N PHE A 129 4.02 50.69 -7.44
CA PHE A 129 4.94 51.82 -7.37
C PHE A 129 6.38 51.38 -7.02
N ALA A 130 6.99 50.51 -7.84
CA ALA A 130 8.45 50.46 -8.03
C ALA A 130 8.81 49.32 -9.02
N GLN A 131 8.87 49.63 -10.31
CA GLN A 131 9.78 48.92 -11.19
C GLN A 131 11.19 49.43 -10.90
N THR A 132 12.14 48.54 -10.58
CA THR A 132 13.42 48.35 -11.31
C THR A 132 14.44 47.55 -10.49
N LEU A 133 15.06 46.58 -11.19
CA LEU A 133 16.36 45.94 -10.95
C LEU A 133 16.46 44.75 -9.95
N ASN A 134 16.60 43.55 -10.54
CA ASN A 134 17.26 42.35 -9.98
C ASN A 134 18.80 42.47 -10.15
N PRO A 135 19.61 41.50 -9.67
CA PRO A 135 19.67 40.84 -8.35
C PRO A 135 21.13 40.74 -7.82
N SER A 136 21.38 40.36 -6.55
CA SER A 136 22.41 39.36 -6.14
C SER A 136 22.81 39.40 -4.65
N LEU A 137 22.93 38.17 -4.11
CA LEU A 137 23.89 37.64 -3.13
C LEU A 137 23.97 38.17 -1.69
N ASN A 138 23.53 37.28 -0.78
CA ASN A 138 24.21 36.72 0.39
C ASN A 138 25.10 37.56 1.33
N SER A 139 24.82 37.30 2.62
CA SER A 139 25.72 37.17 3.78
C SER A 139 26.15 38.44 4.51
N GLY A 140 25.99 38.43 5.84
CA GLY A 140 26.59 39.46 6.70
C GLY A 140 25.97 39.57 8.08
N LEU A 141 26.38 38.67 8.96
CA LEU A 141 26.31 38.74 10.42
C LEU A 141 26.70 40.12 11.02
N THR A 142 25.98 40.53 12.08
CA THR A 142 26.43 41.13 13.36
C THR A 142 25.90 42.51 13.79
N GLN A 143 25.47 42.49 15.07
CA GLN A 143 25.50 43.52 16.11
C GLN A 143 24.51 44.70 16.08
N GLY A 144 23.71 44.75 17.15
CA GLY A 144 23.87 45.81 18.14
C GLY A 144 22.70 46.77 18.32
N LEU A 145 22.37 46.96 19.61
CA LEU A 145 21.80 48.16 20.23
C LEU A 145 20.27 48.28 20.30
N THR A 146 19.80 48.21 21.55
CA THR A 146 18.64 48.95 22.08
C THR A 146 18.76 50.44 21.73
N PRO A 147 17.63 51.16 21.63
CA PRO A 147 17.25 51.97 22.78
C PRO A 147 15.75 52.00 23.07
N SER A 148 15.45 52.15 24.36
CA SER A 148 14.20 52.70 24.89
C SER A 148 13.93 54.11 24.36
N LEU A 149 12.65 54.49 24.21
CA LEU A 149 12.06 55.76 24.66
C LEU A 149 10.55 55.80 24.31
N THR A 150 9.71 55.84 25.35
CA THR A 150 8.34 56.41 25.40
C THR A 150 8.36 57.92 25.06
N PRO A 151 7.25 58.68 24.81
CA PRO A 151 5.97 58.59 25.54
C PRO A 151 4.66 59.07 24.83
N SER A 152 3.58 58.98 25.62
CA SER A 152 2.41 59.91 25.71
C SER A 152 1.22 59.81 24.74
N SER A 153 0.03 59.52 25.29
CA SER A 153 -1.17 60.40 25.35
C SER A 153 -2.36 59.65 26.01
N VAL A 154 -2.76 60.00 27.23
CA VAL A 154 -3.84 60.92 27.68
C VAL A 154 -5.29 60.57 27.30
N THR A 155 -6.03 60.09 28.33
CA THR A 155 -7.38 60.49 28.80
C THR A 155 -8.59 60.43 27.83
N SER A 156 -9.84 60.13 28.21
CA SER A 156 -10.66 60.37 29.42
C SER A 156 -12.00 59.60 29.30
N GLY A 157 -12.70 59.37 30.41
CA GLY A 157 -14.10 58.91 30.39
C GLY A 157 -14.67 58.54 31.76
N LEU A 158 -15.24 59.54 32.44
CA LEU A 158 -15.86 59.49 33.78
C LEU A 158 -17.29 58.95 33.77
N SER A 159 -17.71 58.30 34.88
CA SER A 159 -18.95 58.53 35.69
C SER A 159 -19.22 57.33 36.63
N SER A 160 -19.04 57.44 37.95
CA SER A 160 -20.02 57.85 38.99
C SER A 160 -21.31 57.01 38.99
N GLY A 161 -21.78 56.36 40.06
CA GLY A 161 -21.44 56.29 41.48
C GLY A 161 -22.66 55.70 42.22
N LEU A 162 -22.51 55.20 43.44
CA LEU A 162 -23.56 55.13 44.48
C LEU A 162 -22.91 54.83 45.84
N THR A 163 -23.43 55.49 46.88
CA THR A 163 -22.94 55.53 48.25
C THR A 163 -23.85 54.74 49.19
N SER A 164 -23.31 54.20 50.30
CA SER A 164 -23.83 54.33 51.68
C SER A 164 -23.00 53.44 52.63
N ARG A 165 -22.24 53.99 53.59
CA ARG A 165 -22.59 54.49 54.95
C ARG A 165 -22.93 53.36 55.95
N LEU A 166 -22.07 53.17 56.97
CA LEU A 166 -22.34 53.36 58.42
C LEU A 166 -21.41 52.50 59.32
N THR A 167 -20.73 53.16 60.25
CA THR A 167 -20.32 52.68 61.60
C THR A 167 -21.10 53.54 62.63
N PRO A 168 -21.04 53.38 63.98
CA PRO A 168 -20.26 52.44 64.82
C PRO A 168 -21.00 51.89 66.09
N SER A 169 -20.23 51.14 66.91
CA SER A 169 -20.26 51.04 68.39
C SER A 169 -21.23 50.07 69.08
N VAL A 170 -20.70 49.16 69.93
CA VAL A 170 -21.04 48.94 71.37
C VAL A 170 -20.05 47.93 72.00
N THR A 171 -19.46 48.32 73.14
CA THR A 171 -18.71 47.51 74.14
C THR A 171 -19.69 46.64 74.98
N PRO A 172 -19.29 45.47 75.54
CA PRO A 172 -18.72 45.51 76.89
C PRO A 172 -17.68 44.41 77.22
N ALA A 173 -17.09 44.58 78.41
CA ALA A 173 -16.02 43.84 79.06
C ALA A 173 -16.37 42.43 79.54
N TYR A 174 -15.34 41.59 79.75
CA TYR A 174 -15.16 40.73 80.94
C TYR A 174 -13.70 40.21 81.03
N THR A 175 -13.04 40.48 82.15
CA THR A 175 -11.87 39.77 82.72
C THR A 175 -12.34 38.47 83.40
N PRO A 176 -11.52 37.40 83.49
CA PRO A 176 -10.41 37.23 84.46
C PRO A 176 -9.17 36.56 83.80
N GLY A 177 -7.97 36.38 84.35
CA GLY A 177 -7.36 36.39 85.68
C GLY A 177 -5.96 35.73 85.54
N PHE A 178 -4.96 36.29 86.22
CA PHE A 178 -3.52 35.93 86.33
C PHE A 178 -3.18 34.42 86.50
N PRO A 179 -1.93 33.94 86.26
CA PRO A 179 -0.67 34.55 86.73
C PRO A 179 0.54 34.58 85.77
N SER A 180 1.27 35.69 85.85
CA SER A 180 2.63 35.85 85.36
C SER A 180 3.62 35.21 86.36
N GLY A 181 4.52 34.38 85.86
CA GLY A 181 5.66 33.85 86.60
C GLY A 181 6.75 33.37 85.64
N GLY A 182 8.00 33.75 85.93
CA GLY A 182 9.21 33.19 85.29
C GLY A 182 9.88 34.14 84.29
N LEU A 183 10.66 35.12 84.74
CA LEU A 183 12.12 35.05 84.89
C LEU A 183 12.91 35.36 83.60
N VAL A 184 13.32 36.62 83.49
CA VAL A 184 14.47 37.11 82.71
C VAL A 184 15.73 37.01 83.58
N PRO A 185 16.89 36.57 83.06
CA PRO A 185 18.19 36.99 83.57
C PRO A 185 18.88 37.91 82.55
N ASN A 186 19.09 39.18 82.91
CA ASN A 186 20.36 39.73 83.42
C ASN A 186 21.50 39.79 82.38
N PHE A 187 21.78 41.00 81.90
CA PHE A 187 23.14 41.42 81.61
C PHE A 187 23.81 41.76 82.94
N SER A 188 24.77 40.94 83.36
CA SER A 188 25.74 41.26 84.40
C SER A 188 27.13 41.32 83.76
N SER A 189 27.66 42.54 83.62
CA SER A 189 29.10 42.75 83.66
C SER A 189 29.48 42.90 85.13
N GLY A 190 30.44 42.08 85.58
CA GLY A 190 30.92 42.10 86.96
C GLY A 190 31.71 43.37 87.24
N VAL A 191 31.10 44.28 88.00
CA VAL A 191 31.78 45.10 89.00
C VAL A 191 30.86 45.11 90.23
N GLU A 192 31.46 44.73 91.36
CA GLU A 192 30.98 44.73 92.74
C GLU A 192 29.52 45.12 93.04
N THR A 193 28.82 44.19 93.70
CA THR A 193 27.60 44.40 94.45
C THR A 193 27.82 45.43 95.56
N ASN A 194 27.52 46.71 95.29
CA ASN A 194 27.18 47.73 96.30
C ASN A 194 26.70 49.01 95.59
N SER A 195 25.40 49.12 95.32
CA SER A 195 24.57 50.33 95.52
C SER A 195 23.22 50.19 94.80
N LEU A 196 22.16 49.94 95.57
CA LEU A 196 20.89 50.60 95.29
C LEU A 196 21.19 52.11 95.42
N GLN A 197 21.57 52.77 94.32
CA GLN A 197 21.52 54.22 94.25
C GLN A 197 20.05 54.60 94.37
N THR A 198 19.61 54.77 95.62
CA THR A 198 18.40 55.51 95.93
C THR A 198 18.53 56.83 95.18
N LEU A 199 17.60 57.12 94.25
CA LEU A 199 17.51 58.41 93.54
C LEU A 199 17.70 59.53 94.58
N LYS A 200 18.91 60.08 94.67
CA LYS A 200 19.24 61.17 95.59
C LYS A 200 18.80 62.45 94.91
N LEU A 201 17.50 62.66 94.90
CA LEU A 201 16.92 63.93 94.49
C LEU A 201 17.39 65.02 95.47
N MET A 202 17.78 66.17 94.92
CA MET A 202 18.17 67.32 95.72
C MET A 202 17.03 67.73 96.65
N GLN A 203 17.32 67.83 97.95
CA GLN A 203 16.34 68.28 98.94
C GLN A 203 16.41 69.81 99.06
N ILE A 204 15.29 70.48 98.77
CA ILE A 204 15.18 71.93 98.87
C ILE A 204 14.96 72.32 100.33
N ARG A 205 15.98 72.89 100.97
CA ARG A 205 15.81 73.61 102.24
C ARG A 205 15.25 75.00 101.92
N LYS A 206 14.23 75.49 102.64
CA LYS A 206 13.76 76.87 102.47
C LYS A 206 14.75 77.87 103.09
N PRO A 207 15.02 79.01 102.45
CA PRO A 207 15.77 80.11 103.08
C PRO A 207 15.05 80.56 104.35
N LEU A 208 15.78 80.79 105.44
CA LEU A 208 15.20 81.32 106.68
C LEU A 208 14.62 82.72 106.40
N LEU A 209 13.35 82.94 106.70
CA LEU A 209 12.74 84.27 106.62
C LEU A 209 13.26 85.14 107.76
N LYS A 210 13.53 86.43 107.49
CA LYS A 210 13.96 87.38 108.52
C LYS A 210 12.99 87.41 109.72
N SER A 211 11.68 87.25 109.45
CA SER A 211 10.60 87.13 110.45
C SER A 211 10.82 86.02 111.48
N SER A 212 11.54 84.95 111.12
CA SER A 212 11.79 83.79 111.99
C SER A 212 12.98 83.97 112.94
N LEU A 213 13.78 85.04 112.78
CA LEU A 213 14.96 85.35 113.59
C LEU A 213 14.70 86.40 114.68
N LEU A 214 13.48 86.93 114.76
CA LEU A 214 13.09 88.04 115.65
C LEU A 214 12.81 87.66 117.13
N ASP A 215 12.77 86.37 117.47
CA ASP A 215 12.39 85.88 118.82
C ASP A 215 13.58 85.64 119.79
N GLN A 216 14.81 85.92 119.38
CA GLN A 216 15.99 85.79 120.24
C GLN A 216 16.42 87.19 120.69
N ASN A 217 16.82 87.36 121.97
CA ASN A 217 17.29 88.62 122.61
C ASN A 217 18.51 89.27 121.89
N LEU A 218 18.36 89.63 120.62
CA LEU A 218 19.36 90.11 119.68
C LEU A 218 18.94 91.50 119.20
N THR A 219 19.92 92.34 118.94
CA THR A 219 19.68 93.65 118.31
C THR A 219 19.29 93.48 116.84
N GLU A 220 18.56 94.45 116.28
CA GLU A 220 18.12 94.42 114.88
C GLU A 220 19.31 94.28 113.89
N GLU A 221 20.47 94.85 114.25
CA GLU A 221 21.72 94.72 113.48
C GLU A 221 22.33 93.31 113.55
N GLU A 222 22.26 92.63 114.70
CA GLU A 222 22.71 91.24 114.86
C GLU A 222 21.79 90.25 114.12
N VAL A 223 20.47 90.53 114.13
CA VAL A 223 19.48 89.77 113.34
C VAL A 223 19.76 89.92 111.85
N ASN A 224 20.00 91.13 111.36
CA ASN A 224 20.38 91.39 109.97
C ASN A 224 21.68 90.66 109.60
N MET A 225 22.70 90.70 110.46
CA MET A 225 23.98 90.01 110.24
C MET A 225 23.87 88.48 110.20
N LYS A 226 23.03 87.88 111.07
CA LYS A 226 22.74 86.43 111.03
C LYS A 226 21.94 86.05 109.78
N PHE A 227 20.93 86.85 109.43
CA PHE A 227 20.11 86.65 108.24
C PHE A 227 20.96 86.60 106.96
N VAL A 228 21.83 87.58 106.71
CA VAL A 228 22.72 87.56 105.52
C VAL A 228 23.72 86.39 105.56
N GLN A 229 24.20 85.99 106.74
CA GLN A 229 25.07 84.82 106.87
C GLN A 229 24.35 83.51 106.55
N ASP A 230 23.10 83.35 106.99
CA ASP A 230 22.28 82.17 106.68
C ASP A 230 21.91 82.11 105.19
N LEU A 231 21.61 83.25 104.57
CA LEU A 231 21.43 83.36 103.12
C LEU A 231 22.69 82.96 102.35
N LEU A 232 23.88 83.38 102.81
CA LEU A 232 25.17 82.97 102.25
C LEU A 232 25.40 81.46 102.38
N ASN A 233 25.10 80.89 103.56
CA ASN A 233 25.23 79.45 103.80
C ASN A 233 24.27 78.67 102.89
N TRP A 234 23.04 79.16 102.70
CA TRP A 234 22.07 78.53 101.81
C TRP A 234 22.53 78.53 100.36
N VAL A 235 23.05 79.66 99.84
CA VAL A 235 23.56 79.74 98.47
C VAL A 235 24.76 78.80 98.27
N ASP A 236 25.66 78.71 99.25
CA ASP A 236 26.82 77.80 99.20
C ASP A 236 26.39 76.32 99.27
N GLU A 237 25.46 75.97 100.17
CA GLU A 237 24.88 74.62 100.27
C GLU A 237 24.19 74.23 98.94
N MET A 238 23.36 75.11 98.37
CA MET A 238 22.66 74.84 97.11
C MET A 238 23.62 74.75 95.92
N GLN A 239 24.70 75.55 95.91
CA GLN A 239 25.74 75.46 94.88
C GLN A 239 26.46 74.11 94.95
N VAL A 240 26.87 73.67 96.15
CA VAL A 240 27.54 72.38 96.34
C VAL A 240 26.62 71.22 95.97
N GLN A 241 25.32 71.31 96.25
CA GLN A 241 24.37 70.29 95.83
C GLN A 241 24.19 70.27 94.30
N LEU A 242 24.05 71.44 93.65
CA LEU A 242 23.95 71.52 92.19
C LEU A 242 25.19 70.95 91.49
N ASP A 243 26.39 71.29 91.97
CA ASP A 243 27.66 70.82 91.40
C ASP A 243 27.85 69.29 91.53
N ARG A 244 27.14 68.64 92.46
CA ARG A 244 27.18 67.18 92.70
C ARG A 244 26.01 66.42 92.09
N THR A 245 25.13 67.08 91.35
CA THR A 245 23.92 66.44 90.82
C THR A 245 24.27 65.44 89.72
N GLU A 246 23.67 64.25 89.81
CA GLU A 246 23.74 63.24 88.76
C GLU A 246 22.76 63.59 87.61
N TRP A 247 23.09 63.14 86.39
CA TRP A 247 22.34 63.51 85.18
C TRP A 247 21.29 62.46 84.75
N GLY A 248 21.29 61.28 85.36
CA GLY A 248 20.49 60.13 84.94
C GLY A 248 21.17 59.28 83.87
N SER A 249 20.94 57.97 83.92
CA SER A 249 21.47 56.97 82.98
C SER A 249 20.42 56.42 82.01
N ASP A 250 19.13 56.66 82.28
CA ASP A 250 17.99 56.17 81.50
C ASP A 250 16.87 57.23 81.45
N LEU A 251 15.87 57.02 80.60
CA LEU A 251 14.76 57.98 80.43
C LEU A 251 14.02 58.30 81.75
N PRO A 252 13.58 57.32 82.56
CA PRO A 252 12.89 57.63 83.83
C PRO A 252 13.74 58.42 84.83
N SER A 253 15.04 58.12 84.94
CA SER A 253 15.94 58.87 85.83
C SER A 253 16.18 60.30 85.33
N VAL A 254 16.41 60.49 84.03
CA VAL A 254 16.57 61.83 83.42
C VAL A 254 15.30 62.66 83.60
N GLU A 255 14.12 62.08 83.39
CA GLU A 255 12.83 62.74 83.60
C GLU A 255 12.64 63.16 85.07
N SER A 256 12.95 62.25 86.01
CA SER A 256 12.90 62.53 87.45
C SER A 256 13.88 63.63 87.87
N HIS A 257 15.11 63.63 87.35
CA HIS A 257 16.10 64.66 87.62
C HIS A 257 15.70 66.01 87.04
N LEU A 258 15.13 66.05 85.83
CA LEU A 258 14.60 67.26 85.21
C LEU A 258 13.46 67.86 86.04
N GLU A 259 12.48 67.05 86.44
CA GLU A 259 11.35 67.53 87.24
C GLU A 259 11.79 67.98 88.64
N ASN A 260 12.70 67.25 89.28
CA ASN A 260 13.29 67.69 90.54
C ASN A 260 14.06 68.99 90.40
N HIS A 261 14.85 69.14 89.32
CA HIS A 261 15.59 70.37 89.06
C HIS A 261 14.67 71.57 88.76
N LYS A 262 13.54 71.40 88.07
CA LYS A 262 12.54 72.47 87.91
C LYS A 262 12.05 73.01 89.25
N ASN A 263 11.86 72.12 90.23
CA ASN A 263 11.48 72.52 91.59
C ASN A 263 12.63 73.25 92.30
N VAL A 264 13.87 72.76 92.15
CA VAL A 264 15.08 73.41 92.68
C VAL A 264 15.30 74.79 92.06
N HIS A 265 15.18 74.90 90.74
CA HIS A 265 15.35 76.14 89.98
C HIS A 265 14.33 77.19 90.45
N ARG A 266 13.07 76.81 90.56
CA ARG A 266 12.00 77.68 91.09
C ARG A 266 12.33 78.18 92.50
N ALA A 267 12.83 77.31 93.38
CA ALA A 267 13.24 77.72 94.72
C ALA A 267 14.44 78.69 94.72
N ILE A 268 15.37 78.53 93.77
CA ILE A 268 16.48 79.46 93.55
C ILE A 268 15.94 80.80 93.02
N GLU A 269 15.00 80.81 92.08
CA GLU A 269 14.40 82.07 91.60
C GLU A 269 13.64 82.80 92.71
N GLU A 270 12.86 82.08 93.53
CA GLU A 270 12.14 82.63 94.68
C GLU A 270 13.08 83.27 95.72
N PHE A 271 14.33 82.80 95.83
CA PHE A 271 15.37 83.38 96.71
C PHE A 271 15.65 84.86 96.41
N GLU A 272 15.41 85.34 95.18
CA GLU A 272 15.60 86.74 94.82
C GLU A 272 14.81 87.69 95.75
N SER A 273 13.65 87.24 96.25
CA SER A 273 12.85 87.99 97.23
C SER A 273 13.60 88.20 98.56
N SER A 274 14.26 87.16 99.07
CA SER A 274 15.08 87.21 100.30
C SER A 274 16.33 88.05 100.09
N LEU A 275 16.92 88.02 98.90
CA LEU A 275 18.03 88.91 98.53
C LEU A 275 17.61 90.38 98.51
N LYS A 276 16.41 90.71 97.98
CA LYS A 276 15.85 92.07 98.02
C LYS A 276 15.62 92.54 99.45
N GLU A 277 15.14 91.66 100.33
CA GLU A 277 14.97 91.95 101.76
C GLU A 277 16.31 92.22 102.47
N ALA A 278 17.35 91.45 102.15
CA ALA A 278 18.71 91.67 102.64
C ALA A 278 19.29 93.02 102.17
N LYS A 279 18.99 93.46 100.94
CA LYS A 279 19.38 94.80 100.44
C LYS A 279 18.70 95.94 101.19
N ILE A 280 17.40 95.83 101.45
CA ILE A 280 16.65 96.85 102.22
C ILE A 280 17.22 96.95 103.65
N SER A 281 17.59 95.82 104.24
CA SER A 281 18.16 95.75 105.60
C SER A 281 19.53 96.46 105.72
N GLU A 282 20.28 96.64 104.63
CA GLU A 282 21.54 97.42 104.61
C GLU A 282 21.33 98.89 105.03
N ILE A 283 20.17 99.47 104.68
CA ILE A 283 19.81 100.86 104.97
C ILE A 283 19.64 101.07 106.48
N GLN A 284 19.26 100.01 107.21
CA GLN A 284 19.01 100.01 108.65
C GLN A 284 20.29 99.81 109.50
N MET A 285 21.46 99.62 108.88
CA MET A 285 22.74 99.37 109.56
C MET A 285 23.48 100.67 109.94
N THR A 286 24.07 100.71 111.13
CA THR A 286 24.94 101.82 111.62
C THR A 286 26.43 101.61 111.31
N ALA A 287 27.23 102.69 111.41
CA ALA A 287 28.60 102.80 110.90
C ALA A 287 29.60 101.67 111.26
N PRO A 288 29.61 101.06 112.47
CA PRO A 288 30.62 100.05 112.80
C PRO A 288 30.37 98.67 112.14
N LEU A 289 29.14 98.31 111.76
CA LEU A 289 28.80 97.02 111.15
C LEU A 289 28.39 97.10 109.67
N LYS A 290 28.07 98.30 109.17
CA LYS A 290 27.57 98.53 107.81
C LYS A 290 28.55 98.09 106.72
N LEU A 291 29.86 98.36 106.88
CA LEU A 291 30.87 97.98 105.87
C LEU A 291 30.97 96.46 105.72
N THR A 292 31.04 95.73 106.84
CA THR A 292 31.09 94.26 106.87
C THR A 292 29.80 93.64 106.34
N TYR A 293 28.65 94.24 106.62
CA TYR A 293 27.37 93.80 106.05
C TYR A 293 27.35 93.99 104.53
N ALA A 294 27.78 95.15 104.01
CA ALA A 294 27.84 95.43 102.58
C ALA A 294 28.76 94.47 101.83
N GLU A 295 29.92 94.10 102.41
CA GLU A 295 30.81 93.08 101.84
C GLU A 295 30.16 91.70 101.78
N LYS A 296 29.45 91.29 102.84
CA LYS A 296 28.71 90.02 102.86
C LYS A 296 27.53 90.03 101.87
N LEU A 297 26.85 91.15 101.73
CA LEU A 297 25.76 91.33 100.77
C LEU A 297 26.26 91.27 99.32
N HIS A 298 27.35 91.97 98.98
CA HIS A 298 27.96 91.89 97.66
C HIS A 298 28.45 90.47 97.33
N ARG A 299 29.02 89.77 98.33
CA ARG A 299 29.37 88.35 98.18
C ARG A 299 28.13 87.49 97.94
N LEU A 300 27.03 87.75 98.64
CA LEU A 300 25.78 87.03 98.47
C LEU A 300 25.19 87.26 97.06
N GLU A 301 25.19 88.50 96.57
CA GLU A 301 24.76 88.82 95.20
C GLU A 301 25.60 88.10 94.14
N SER A 302 26.92 88.10 94.31
CA SER A 302 27.84 87.43 93.40
C SER A 302 27.65 85.91 93.41
N GLN A 303 27.53 85.31 94.60
CA GLN A 303 27.30 83.86 94.74
C GLN A 303 25.91 83.47 94.23
N TYR A 304 24.88 84.27 94.47
CA TYR A 304 23.53 84.03 93.94
C TYR A 304 23.49 84.15 92.41
N ALA A 305 24.16 85.16 91.83
CA ALA A 305 24.26 85.29 90.37
C ALA A 305 24.96 84.08 89.73
N LYS A 306 26.04 83.57 90.37
CA LYS A 306 26.71 82.34 89.96
C LYS A 306 25.76 81.13 90.08
N LEU A 307 25.08 80.97 91.22
CA LEU A 307 24.14 79.88 91.48
C LEU A 307 23.00 79.87 90.45
N LEU A 308 22.39 81.02 90.19
CA LEU A 308 21.31 81.16 89.21
C LEU A 308 21.80 80.82 87.80
N ASN A 309 23.01 81.26 87.41
CA ASN A 309 23.58 80.92 86.12
C ASN A 309 23.89 79.41 86.01
N THR A 310 24.47 78.79 87.05
CA THR A 310 24.68 77.33 87.09
C THR A 310 23.35 76.59 87.02
N SER A 311 22.32 77.06 87.73
CA SER A 311 20.98 76.45 87.74
C SER A 311 20.29 76.55 86.36
N ARG A 312 20.39 77.68 85.66
CA ARG A 312 19.89 77.84 84.27
C ARG A 312 20.61 76.92 83.29
N ASN A 313 21.93 76.79 83.43
CA ASN A 313 22.71 75.88 82.59
C ASN A 313 22.36 74.42 82.88
N GLN A 314 22.16 74.06 84.15
CA GLN A 314 21.72 72.73 84.58
C GLN A 314 20.35 72.39 83.99
N GLU A 315 19.40 73.32 84.03
CA GLU A 315 18.07 73.16 83.43
C GLU A 315 18.17 72.97 81.91
N ARG A 316 18.93 73.83 81.22
CA ARG A 316 19.15 73.72 79.77
C ARG A 316 19.74 72.36 79.39
N HIS A 317 20.77 71.91 80.11
CA HIS A 317 21.42 70.63 79.86
C HIS A 317 20.48 69.43 80.16
N LEU A 318 19.71 69.48 81.26
CA LEU A 318 18.72 68.44 81.55
C LEU A 318 17.60 68.39 80.50
N ASP A 319 17.16 69.54 79.99
CA ASP A 319 16.15 69.61 78.92
C ASP A 319 16.70 69.05 77.59
N THR A 320 17.91 69.45 77.18
CA THR A 320 18.54 68.89 75.97
C THR A 320 18.81 67.39 76.09
N LEU A 321 19.21 66.93 77.27
CA LEU A 321 19.41 65.50 77.55
C LEU A 321 18.10 64.73 77.50
N TYR A 322 17.05 65.22 78.16
CA TYR A 322 15.72 64.60 78.15
C TYR A 322 15.17 64.48 76.72
N ASN A 323 15.28 65.55 75.92
CA ASN A 323 14.83 65.55 74.53
C ASN A 323 15.59 64.53 73.68
N PHE A 324 16.91 64.45 73.82
CA PHE A 324 17.73 63.44 73.13
C PHE A 324 17.37 62.01 73.57
N VAL A 325 17.37 61.74 74.88
CA VAL A 325 17.13 60.40 75.45
C VAL A 325 15.71 59.91 75.11
N THR A 326 14.72 60.79 75.12
CA THR A 326 13.34 60.44 74.72
C THR A 326 13.29 59.98 73.26
N ARG A 327 13.89 60.76 72.35
CA ARG A 327 13.93 60.40 70.91
C ARG A 327 14.70 59.10 70.68
N ALA A 328 15.88 58.96 71.28
CA ALA A 328 16.69 57.76 71.18
C ALA A 328 15.96 56.52 71.72
N THR A 329 15.27 56.65 72.86
CA THR A 329 14.50 55.55 73.47
C THR A 329 13.34 55.10 72.57
N ASN A 330 12.60 56.04 71.98
CA ASN A 330 11.49 55.71 71.06
C ASN A 330 11.97 54.92 69.84
N GLU A 331 13.09 55.34 69.23
CA GLU A 331 13.65 54.63 68.08
C GLU A 331 14.23 53.26 68.46
N LEU A 332 14.85 53.13 69.64
CA LEU A 332 15.34 51.85 70.16
C LEU A 332 14.20 50.85 70.46
N ILE A 333 13.08 51.32 71.02
CA ILE A 333 11.89 50.48 71.24
C ILE A 333 11.36 49.96 69.91
N TRP A 334 11.20 50.86 68.92
CA TRP A 334 10.72 50.47 67.60
C TRP A 334 11.65 49.45 66.92
N LEU A 335 12.98 49.64 67.00
CA LEU A 335 13.95 48.66 66.48
C LEU A 335 13.83 47.29 67.17
N ASN A 336 13.68 47.27 68.50
CA ASN A 336 13.52 46.04 69.26
C ASN A 336 12.22 45.30 68.91
N GLU A 337 11.11 46.03 68.73
CA GLU A 337 9.83 45.45 68.28
C GLU A 337 9.97 44.75 66.91
N LYS A 338 10.68 45.38 65.97
CA LYS A 338 10.94 44.79 64.64
C LYS A 338 11.91 43.61 64.72
N GLU A 339 12.95 43.70 65.55
CA GLU A 339 13.85 42.57 65.80
C GLU A 339 13.08 41.35 66.32
N GLU A 340 12.24 41.53 67.34
CA GLU A 340 11.49 40.42 67.95
C GLU A 340 10.58 39.72 66.94
N GLU A 341 9.91 40.47 66.06
CA GLU A 341 9.07 39.93 64.99
C GLU A 341 9.86 39.07 64.00
N GLU A 342 11.05 39.53 63.57
CA GLU A 342 11.91 38.81 62.63
C GLU A 342 12.57 37.58 63.25
N VAL A 343 13.05 37.70 64.49
CA VAL A 343 13.70 36.60 65.22
C VAL A 343 12.70 35.49 65.57
N ALA A 344 11.44 35.84 65.82
CA ALA A 344 10.39 34.88 66.13
C ALA A 344 9.78 34.19 64.89
N TYR A 345 10.08 34.65 63.67
CA TYR A 345 9.43 34.19 62.43
C TYR A 345 9.69 32.70 62.09
N ASP A 346 8.74 32.07 61.37
CA ASP A 346 8.82 30.64 61.03
C ASP A 346 9.49 30.43 59.68
N TRP A 347 10.73 29.99 59.70
CA TRP A 347 11.43 29.60 58.47
C TRP A 347 11.38 28.10 58.17
N SER A 348 10.61 27.31 58.94
CA SER A 348 10.42 25.87 58.71
C SER A 348 9.43 25.57 57.58
N GLU A 349 9.38 24.31 57.17
CA GLU A 349 8.50 23.76 56.15
C GLU A 349 7.00 23.90 56.45
N ARG A 350 6.64 24.14 57.73
CA ARG A 350 5.23 24.31 58.14
C ARG A 350 4.64 25.62 57.63
N ASN A 351 5.49 26.60 57.37
CA ASN A 351 5.07 27.91 56.93
C ASN A 351 5.25 28.05 55.41
N THR A 352 4.20 27.69 54.68
CA THR A 352 4.21 27.69 53.22
C THR A 352 3.99 29.08 52.60
N ASN A 353 3.56 30.07 53.37
CA ASN A 353 3.20 31.39 52.84
C ASN A 353 4.41 32.36 52.79
N ILE A 354 5.42 31.98 52.02
CA ILE A 354 6.64 32.78 51.80
C ILE A 354 6.34 34.05 51.01
N ALA A 355 5.35 34.02 50.11
CA ALA A 355 4.91 35.18 49.34
C ALA A 355 4.46 36.33 50.24
N ARG A 356 3.60 36.06 51.23
CA ARG A 356 3.16 37.07 52.19
C ARG A 356 4.32 37.64 53.00
N LYS A 357 5.32 36.82 53.36
CA LYS A 357 6.51 37.29 54.08
C LYS A 357 7.38 38.18 53.19
N LYS A 358 7.53 37.84 51.91
CA LYS A 358 8.25 38.66 50.94
C LYS A 358 7.61 40.05 50.81
N ASP A 359 6.29 40.12 50.70
CA ASP A 359 5.56 41.38 50.63
C ASP A 359 5.71 42.20 51.92
N TYR A 360 5.57 41.55 53.07
CA TYR A 360 5.82 42.18 54.37
C TYR A 360 7.26 42.70 54.47
N HIS A 361 8.25 41.92 54.04
CA HIS A 361 9.65 42.31 54.11
C HIS A 361 9.95 43.50 53.21
N ALA A 362 9.35 43.57 52.02
CA ALA A 362 9.44 44.74 51.14
C ALA A 362 8.81 46.00 51.77
N GLU A 363 7.76 45.85 52.57
CA GLU A 363 7.20 46.95 53.37
C GLU A 363 8.17 47.36 54.49
N LEU A 364 8.70 46.40 55.25
CA LEU A 364 9.67 46.65 56.32
C LEU A 364 10.91 47.37 55.81
N MET A 365 11.44 46.98 54.64
CA MET A 365 12.58 47.68 54.02
C MET A 365 12.25 49.14 53.71
N ARG A 366 11.04 49.43 53.24
CA ARG A 366 10.58 50.81 53.00
C ARG A 366 10.41 51.60 54.31
N GLU A 367 9.90 50.95 55.36
CA GLU A 367 9.83 51.55 56.70
C GLU A 367 11.23 51.86 57.26
N LEU A 368 12.19 50.95 57.07
CA LEU A 368 13.58 51.14 57.48
C LEU A 368 14.24 52.28 56.71
N ASP A 369 14.06 52.37 55.39
CA ASP A 369 14.59 53.49 54.58
C ASP A 369 14.08 54.84 55.12
N GLN A 370 12.79 54.94 55.47
CA GLN A 370 12.24 56.16 56.06
C GLN A 370 12.75 56.42 57.48
N LYS A 371 13.01 55.37 58.26
CA LYS A 371 13.53 55.45 59.64
C LYS A 371 15.02 55.77 59.71
N GLU A 372 15.78 55.46 58.66
CA GLU A 372 17.21 55.77 58.59
C GLU A 372 17.48 57.27 58.77
N GLU A 373 16.67 58.13 58.14
CA GLU A 373 16.78 59.60 58.29
C GLU A 373 16.56 60.04 59.75
N ASN A 374 15.58 59.46 60.43
CA ASN A 374 15.27 59.76 61.83
C ASN A 374 16.42 59.32 62.77
N ILE A 375 16.96 58.12 62.56
CA ILE A 375 18.07 57.59 63.34
C ILE A 375 19.33 58.41 63.12
N LYS A 376 19.64 58.78 61.86
CA LYS A 376 20.74 59.70 61.53
C LYS A 376 20.59 61.04 62.26
N SER A 377 19.40 61.63 62.20
CA SER A 377 19.12 62.90 62.89
C SER A 377 19.33 62.81 64.41
N VAL A 378 18.89 61.73 65.06
CA VAL A 378 19.11 61.53 66.50
C VAL A 378 20.58 61.32 66.84
N GLN A 379 21.32 60.60 65.99
CA GLN A 379 22.78 60.44 66.15
C GLN A 379 23.53 61.77 65.95
N GLU A 380 23.14 62.60 64.99
CA GLU A 380 23.70 63.94 64.78
C GLU A 380 23.47 64.85 66.00
N ILE A 381 22.27 64.79 66.62
CA ILE A 381 22.00 65.49 67.88
C ILE A 381 22.95 65.00 68.98
N ALA A 382 23.16 63.69 69.10
CA ALA A 382 24.11 63.13 70.07
C ALA A 382 25.53 63.69 69.83
N GLU A 383 25.99 63.69 68.58
CA GLU A 383 27.30 64.21 68.21
C GLU A 383 27.44 65.71 68.51
N GLN A 384 26.41 66.51 68.22
CA GLN A 384 26.39 67.92 68.55
C GLN A 384 26.50 68.15 70.06
N LEU A 385 25.71 67.43 70.88
CA LEU A 385 25.79 67.55 72.34
C LEU A 385 27.17 67.13 72.88
N LEU A 386 27.80 66.13 72.27
CA LEU A 386 29.16 65.70 72.61
C LEU A 386 30.21 66.75 72.24
N LEU A 387 30.06 67.43 71.10
CA LEU A 387 30.92 68.53 70.67
C LEU A 387 30.78 69.76 71.58
N GLU A 388 29.57 70.02 72.09
CA GLU A 388 29.28 71.08 73.06
C GLU A 388 29.80 70.77 74.48
N ASN A 389 30.47 69.63 74.69
CA ASN A 389 30.95 69.13 75.98
C ASN A 389 29.84 69.02 77.03
N HIS A 390 28.70 68.45 76.63
CA HIS A 390 27.57 68.23 77.53
C HIS A 390 28.00 67.37 78.75
N PRO A 391 27.61 67.74 79.99
CA PRO A 391 28.09 67.08 81.21
C PRO A 391 27.63 65.62 81.35
N ALA A 392 26.51 65.24 80.73
CA ALA A 392 26.01 63.87 80.65
C ALA A 392 26.63 63.02 79.52
N ARG A 393 27.92 63.23 79.23
CA ARG A 393 28.65 62.61 78.10
C ARG A 393 28.49 61.08 78.04
N LEU A 394 28.66 60.40 79.17
CA LEU A 394 28.61 58.93 79.24
C LEU A 394 27.25 58.37 78.83
N THR A 395 26.16 59.00 79.29
CA THR A 395 24.79 58.61 78.93
C THR A 395 24.55 58.82 77.44
N ILE A 396 25.00 59.95 76.88
CA ILE A 396 24.84 60.25 75.44
C ILE A 396 25.63 59.27 74.58
N GLU A 397 26.89 58.97 74.94
CA GLU A 397 27.71 57.99 74.24
C GLU A 397 27.10 56.58 74.30
N ALA A 398 26.57 56.17 75.45
CA ALA A 398 25.92 54.87 75.63
C ALA A 398 24.68 54.72 74.73
N TYR A 399 23.79 55.71 74.71
CA TYR A 399 22.61 55.70 73.83
C TYR A 399 22.97 55.75 72.35
N ARG A 400 23.95 56.59 71.96
CA ARG A 400 24.45 56.63 70.57
C ARG A 400 25.03 55.28 70.13
N ALA A 401 25.85 54.65 70.98
CA ALA A 401 26.42 53.33 70.70
C ALA A 401 25.36 52.23 70.64
N ALA A 402 24.36 52.26 71.52
CA ALA A 402 23.23 51.34 71.49
C ALA A 402 22.43 51.48 70.19
N MET A 403 22.09 52.71 69.78
CA MET A 403 21.39 52.97 68.52
C MET A 403 22.19 52.47 67.31
N GLN A 404 23.50 52.74 67.25
CA GLN A 404 24.34 52.28 66.15
C GLN A 404 24.42 50.74 66.10
N THR A 405 24.51 50.09 67.26
CA THR A 405 24.57 48.63 67.36
C THR A 405 23.24 48.00 66.92
N GLN A 406 22.11 48.51 67.41
CA GLN A 406 20.78 48.02 67.06
C GLN A 406 20.42 48.27 65.59
N TRP A 407 20.80 49.43 65.05
CA TRP A 407 20.63 49.73 63.63
C TRP A 407 21.45 48.78 62.75
N SER A 408 22.72 48.54 63.11
CA SER A 408 23.56 47.59 62.37
C SER A 408 22.98 46.16 62.43
N TRP A 409 22.41 45.79 63.58
CA TRP A 409 21.82 44.47 63.81
C TRP A 409 20.55 44.22 63.00
N ILE A 410 19.61 45.17 62.96
CA ILE A 410 18.38 44.99 62.17
C ILE A 410 18.69 44.83 60.68
N LEU A 411 19.74 45.49 60.16
CA LEU A 411 20.18 45.32 58.78
C LEU A 411 20.78 43.92 58.52
N GLN A 412 21.53 43.34 59.48
CA GLN A 412 21.98 41.95 59.38
C GLN A 412 20.80 40.97 59.38
N LEU A 413 19.78 41.23 60.20
CA LEU A 413 18.54 40.43 60.21
C LEU A 413 17.80 40.51 58.89
N CYS A 414 17.69 41.71 58.28
CA CYS A 414 17.06 41.87 56.97
C CYS A 414 17.77 41.05 55.90
N GLN A 415 19.12 41.04 55.87
CA GLN A 415 19.87 40.19 54.94
C GLN A 415 19.58 38.69 55.16
N CYS A 416 19.43 38.27 56.41
CA CYS A 416 19.03 36.90 56.72
C CYS A 416 17.64 36.57 56.17
N VAL A 417 16.68 37.48 56.36
CA VAL A 417 15.30 37.35 55.87
C VAL A 417 15.28 37.24 54.34
N GLU A 418 16.01 38.10 53.62
CA GLU A 418 16.11 38.04 52.16
C GLU A 418 16.63 36.67 51.68
N GLN A 419 17.68 36.16 52.34
CA GLN A 419 18.24 34.85 52.02
C GLN A 419 17.22 33.73 52.26
N HIS A 420 16.53 33.73 53.41
CA HIS A 420 15.51 32.74 53.71
C HIS A 420 14.31 32.82 52.75
N VAL A 421 13.83 34.02 52.41
CA VAL A 421 12.75 34.19 51.40
C VAL A 421 13.17 33.55 50.08
N LYS A 422 14.40 33.81 49.62
CA LYS A 422 14.93 33.25 48.38
C LYS A 422 15.04 31.72 48.43
N GLU A 423 15.66 31.18 49.47
CA GLU A 423 15.91 29.74 49.62
C GLU A 423 14.62 28.95 49.88
N ASN A 424 13.71 29.46 50.72
CA ASN A 424 12.42 28.81 50.99
C ASN A 424 11.51 28.85 49.76
N THR A 425 11.54 29.93 48.96
CA THR A 425 10.81 29.98 47.68
C THR A 425 11.29 28.87 46.75
N ALA A 426 12.61 28.74 46.56
CA ALA A 426 13.19 27.67 45.74
C ALA A 426 12.88 26.26 46.29
N TYR A 427 12.85 26.08 47.62
CA TYR A 427 12.45 24.84 48.27
C TYR A 427 11.00 24.45 47.91
N PHE A 428 10.03 25.34 48.13
CA PHE A 428 8.62 25.02 47.88
C PHE A 428 8.31 24.87 46.40
N GLU A 429 8.91 25.69 45.52
CA GLU A 429 8.81 25.54 44.07
C GLU A 429 9.34 24.17 43.63
N PHE A 430 10.50 23.72 44.14
CA PHE A 430 11.03 22.40 43.79
C PHE A 430 10.10 21.26 44.18
N PHE A 431 9.56 21.25 45.41
CA PHE A 431 8.67 20.17 45.83
C PHE A 431 7.31 20.18 45.10
N ASN A 432 6.83 21.36 44.70
CA ASN A 432 5.64 21.48 43.86
C ASN A 432 5.92 20.92 42.45
N ASP A 433 6.98 21.40 41.78
CA ASP A 433 7.37 20.94 40.44
C ASP A 433 7.65 19.43 40.42
N ALA A 434 8.33 18.91 41.45
CA ALA A 434 8.61 17.49 41.60
C ALA A 434 7.33 16.66 41.76
N LYS A 435 6.35 17.17 42.51
CA LYS A 435 5.06 16.51 42.67
C LYS A 435 4.28 16.50 41.36
N GLU A 436 4.19 17.63 40.66
CA GLU A 436 3.55 17.71 39.34
C GLU A 436 4.21 16.75 38.35
N ALA A 437 5.54 16.65 38.38
CA ALA A 437 6.27 15.72 37.53
C ALA A 437 5.99 14.26 37.85
N SER A 438 5.94 13.89 39.13
CA SER A 438 5.58 12.54 39.55
C SER A 438 4.14 12.18 39.16
N ASP A 439 3.21 13.14 39.30
CA ASP A 439 1.80 12.96 38.94
C ASP A 439 1.61 12.82 37.42
N TYR A 440 2.30 13.64 36.62
CA TYR A 440 2.32 13.54 35.17
C TYR A 440 2.84 12.17 34.70
N LEU A 441 4.02 11.75 35.17
CA LEU A 441 4.62 10.47 34.75
C LEU A 441 3.75 9.27 35.15
N ARG A 442 3.11 9.33 36.32
CA ARG A 442 2.16 8.30 36.76
C ARG A 442 0.94 8.22 35.85
N ASN A 443 0.34 9.36 35.51
CA ASN A 443 -0.80 9.41 34.60
C ASN A 443 -0.43 8.92 33.19
N LEU A 444 0.75 9.29 32.69
CA LEU A 444 1.25 8.85 31.39
C LEU A 444 1.49 7.33 31.38
N LYS A 445 2.06 6.77 32.46
CA LYS A 445 2.19 5.32 32.62
C LYS A 445 0.84 4.62 32.46
N ASP A 446 -0.17 5.06 33.20
CA ASP A 446 -1.51 4.45 33.18
C ASP A 446 -2.20 4.62 31.82
N ALA A 447 -1.94 5.73 31.13
CA ALA A 447 -2.45 5.98 29.78
C ALA A 447 -1.84 5.01 28.76
N ILE A 448 -0.52 4.83 28.78
CA ILE A 448 0.18 3.91 27.88
C ILE A 448 -0.33 2.48 28.09
N GLN A 449 -0.43 2.01 29.34
CA GLN A 449 -0.90 0.65 29.64
C GLN A 449 -2.33 0.38 29.16
N ARG A 450 -3.23 1.37 29.26
CA ARG A 450 -4.62 1.21 28.82
C ARG A 450 -4.80 1.33 27.31
N LYS A 451 -4.06 2.23 26.67
CA LYS A 451 -4.27 2.60 25.26
C LYS A 451 -3.55 1.65 24.30
N TYR A 452 -2.34 1.24 24.67
CA TYR A 452 -1.42 0.50 23.79
C TYR A 452 -1.29 -0.99 24.11
N SER A 453 -2.21 -1.54 24.92
CA SER A 453 -2.33 -2.99 25.09
C SER A 453 -2.80 -3.62 23.79
N CYS A 454 -2.05 -4.58 23.26
CA CYS A 454 -2.41 -5.31 22.05
C CYS A 454 -2.27 -6.82 22.23
N ASP A 455 -3.00 -7.56 21.40
CA ASP A 455 -2.92 -9.00 21.29
C ASP A 455 -3.03 -9.43 19.81
N ARG A 456 -2.91 -10.72 19.53
CA ARG A 456 -3.01 -11.26 18.16
C ARG A 456 -4.41 -11.15 17.54
N SER A 457 -5.43 -10.76 18.32
CA SER A 457 -6.81 -10.60 17.84
C SER A 457 -7.16 -9.14 17.49
N SER A 458 -6.24 -8.22 17.82
CA SER A 458 -6.41 -6.80 17.63
C SER A 458 -6.42 -6.43 16.14
N SER A 459 -7.37 -5.58 15.73
CA SER A 459 -7.52 -5.15 14.34
C SER A 459 -6.28 -4.43 13.81
N ILE A 460 -5.81 -4.83 12.62
CA ILE A 460 -4.61 -4.28 11.96
C ILE A 460 -4.69 -2.74 11.82
N HIS A 461 -5.78 -2.21 11.26
CA HIS A 461 -5.90 -0.76 11.03
C HIS A 461 -5.86 0.05 12.32
N LYS A 462 -6.50 -0.47 13.37
CA LYS A 462 -6.46 0.17 14.69
C LYS A 462 -5.03 0.16 15.26
N LEU A 463 -4.29 -0.93 15.07
CA LEU A 463 -2.91 -1.02 15.55
C LEU A 463 -1.98 -0.08 14.78
N GLU A 464 -2.17 0.09 13.46
CA GLU A 464 -1.40 1.04 12.66
C GLU A 464 -1.57 2.48 13.17
N ASP A 465 -2.81 2.89 13.41
CA ASP A 465 -3.12 4.20 13.99
C ASP A 465 -2.47 4.35 15.38
N LEU A 466 -2.59 3.33 16.24
CA LEU A 466 -1.99 3.36 17.59
C LEU A 466 -0.46 3.38 17.57
N VAL A 467 0.20 2.70 16.62
CA VAL A 467 1.66 2.75 16.45
C VAL A 467 2.08 4.17 16.07
N GLN A 468 1.34 4.83 15.18
CA GLN A 468 1.63 6.20 14.79
C GLN A 468 1.35 7.18 15.94
N GLU A 469 0.21 7.07 16.61
CA GLU A 469 -0.13 7.89 17.78
C GLU A 469 0.93 7.76 18.87
N SER A 470 1.42 6.53 19.14
CA SER A 470 2.45 6.31 20.17
C SER A 470 3.75 7.09 19.94
N MET A 471 4.02 7.54 18.72
CA MET A 471 5.19 8.38 18.42
C MET A 471 5.04 9.81 18.97
N GLU A 472 3.82 10.28 19.20
CA GLU A 472 3.56 11.56 19.87
C GLU A 472 3.96 11.46 21.35
N GLU A 473 3.59 10.39 22.07
CA GLU A 473 4.05 10.18 23.45
C GLU A 473 5.57 9.99 23.54
N LYS A 474 6.21 9.44 22.51
CA LYS A 474 7.68 9.38 22.44
C LYS A 474 8.28 10.78 22.45
N GLU A 475 7.75 11.68 21.63
CA GLU A 475 8.24 13.04 21.51
C GLU A 475 8.00 13.81 22.82
N GLU A 476 6.82 13.64 23.44
CA GLU A 476 6.54 14.20 24.77
C GLU A 476 7.56 13.70 25.81
N LEU A 477 7.85 12.38 25.85
CA LEU A 477 8.85 11.80 26.76
C LEU A 477 10.26 12.33 26.49
N LEU A 478 10.64 12.56 25.23
CA LEU A 478 11.95 13.12 24.89
C LEU A 478 12.08 14.57 25.36
N GLN A 479 11.04 15.38 25.18
CA GLN A 479 11.01 16.76 25.67
C GLN A 479 11.03 16.81 27.20
N TYR A 480 10.28 15.91 27.85
CA TYR A 480 10.16 15.83 29.31
C TYR A 480 11.48 15.42 30.00
N LYS A 481 12.40 14.79 29.28
CA LYS A 481 13.75 14.45 29.77
C LYS A 481 14.47 15.67 30.34
N SER A 482 14.30 16.84 29.71
CA SER A 482 14.94 18.09 30.15
C SER A 482 14.40 18.57 31.51
N THR A 483 13.09 18.43 31.74
CA THR A 483 12.43 18.72 33.02
C THR A 483 12.96 17.82 34.13
N VAL A 484 13.07 16.52 33.89
CA VAL A 484 13.64 15.55 34.85
C VAL A 484 15.09 15.91 35.17
N ALA A 485 15.91 16.22 34.17
CA ALA A 485 17.30 16.63 34.36
C ALA A 485 17.43 17.94 35.16
N SER A 486 16.54 18.91 34.91
CA SER A 486 16.46 20.18 35.66
C SER A 486 16.12 19.94 37.13
N LEU A 487 15.13 19.10 37.42
CA LEU A 487 14.78 18.69 38.79
C LEU A 487 15.94 18.00 39.49
N MET A 488 16.63 17.08 38.81
CA MET A 488 17.83 16.41 39.31
C MET A 488 18.97 17.39 39.63
N GLY A 489 19.14 18.42 38.81
CA GLY A 489 20.10 19.49 39.06
C GLY A 489 19.73 20.35 40.27
N ARG A 490 18.49 20.85 40.31
CA ARG A 490 17.95 21.68 41.40
C ARG A 490 17.97 20.96 42.75
N ALA A 491 17.63 19.67 42.79
CA ALA A 491 17.60 18.89 44.04
C ALA A 491 18.92 18.95 44.83
N LYS A 492 20.06 19.11 44.15
CA LYS A 492 21.40 19.20 44.77
C LYS A 492 21.64 20.53 45.49
N THR A 493 20.88 21.57 45.17
CA THR A 493 21.05 22.93 45.74
C THR A 493 19.94 23.30 46.73
N ILE A 494 18.89 22.49 46.86
CA ILE A 494 17.79 22.74 47.80
C ILE A 494 18.27 22.59 49.25
N ILE A 495 17.99 23.61 50.06
CA ILE A 495 18.29 23.65 51.50
C ILE A 495 17.36 22.74 52.32
N GLN A 496 17.61 22.63 53.63
CA GLN A 496 16.84 21.77 54.52
C GLN A 496 15.98 22.60 55.50
N LEU A 497 14.66 22.53 55.38
CA LEU A 497 13.74 23.26 56.27
C LEU A 497 13.30 22.45 57.50
N LYS A 498 13.17 21.12 57.36
CA LYS A 498 12.71 20.23 58.45
C LYS A 498 13.49 20.33 59.75
N PRO A 499 14.83 20.44 59.76
CA PRO A 499 15.57 20.58 61.01
C PRO A 499 15.32 21.89 61.76
N ARG A 500 14.68 22.88 61.11
CA ARG A 500 14.31 24.14 61.77
C ARG A 500 13.10 24.00 62.69
N ASN A 501 12.31 22.96 62.48
CA ASN A 501 11.12 22.67 63.27
C ASN A 501 11.52 21.99 64.60
N PRO A 502 11.15 22.53 65.78
CA PRO A 502 11.45 21.91 67.07
C PRO A 502 10.85 20.51 67.24
N ASP A 503 9.73 20.23 66.54
CA ASP A 503 9.10 18.90 66.55
C ASP A 503 9.91 17.83 65.79
N CYS A 504 10.96 18.24 65.06
CA CYS A 504 11.93 17.39 64.39
C CYS A 504 13.22 17.31 65.23
N PRO A 505 13.30 16.44 66.25
CA PRO A 505 14.47 16.35 67.10
C PRO A 505 15.69 15.88 66.31
N LEU A 506 16.83 16.54 66.56
CA LEU A 506 18.10 16.20 65.94
C LEU A 506 18.60 14.84 66.49
N LYS A 507 18.79 13.87 65.61
CA LYS A 507 19.39 12.57 65.98
C LYS A 507 20.92 12.66 66.16
N THR A 508 21.53 13.61 65.45
CA THR A 508 22.95 13.94 65.46
C THR A 508 23.09 15.44 65.22
N SER A 509 24.18 16.04 65.66
CA SER A 509 24.49 17.44 65.33
C SER A 509 24.59 17.62 63.82
N ILE A 510 24.02 18.70 63.29
CA ILE A 510 23.98 18.98 61.83
C ILE A 510 24.81 20.22 61.48
N PRO A 511 25.49 20.23 60.33
CA PRO A 511 26.16 21.44 59.86
C PRO A 511 25.13 22.50 59.48
N ILE A 512 25.41 23.74 59.84
CA ILE A 512 24.62 24.94 59.51
C ILE A 512 25.57 26.03 59.03
N LYS A 513 25.08 26.95 58.21
CA LYS A 513 25.88 28.02 57.63
C LYS A 513 25.37 29.39 58.06
N ALA A 514 26.26 30.25 58.54
CA ALA A 514 25.93 31.60 58.95
C ALA A 514 25.61 32.50 57.73
N ILE A 515 24.52 33.26 57.83
CA ILE A 515 24.05 34.17 56.77
C ILE A 515 24.60 35.59 57.00
N CYS A 516 24.83 35.96 58.25
CA CYS A 516 25.24 37.30 58.67
C CYS A 516 26.32 37.24 59.76
N ASP A 517 26.93 38.38 60.06
CA ASP A 517 27.84 38.49 61.19
C ASP A 517 27.05 38.56 62.49
N TYR A 518 27.46 37.79 63.51
CA TYR A 518 26.86 37.79 64.84
C TYR A 518 27.93 37.79 65.92
N ARG A 519 27.80 38.71 66.88
CA ARG A 519 28.75 38.81 67.99
C ARG A 519 28.03 39.02 69.31
N GLN A 520 28.27 38.11 70.24
CA GLN A 520 27.92 38.22 71.65
C GLN A 520 29.17 37.96 72.50
N ILE A 521 29.12 38.23 73.80
CA ILE A 521 30.27 38.06 74.72
C ILE A 521 30.85 36.64 74.64
N GLU A 522 30.00 35.64 74.42
CA GLU A 522 30.35 34.21 74.45
C GLU A 522 30.77 33.64 73.08
N ILE A 523 30.36 34.28 71.97
CA ILE A 523 30.51 33.73 70.61
C ILE A 523 30.66 34.84 69.56
N THR A 524 31.51 34.60 68.56
CA THR A 524 31.61 35.43 67.36
C THR A 524 31.51 34.52 66.15
N ILE A 525 30.62 34.87 65.23
CA ILE A 525 30.31 34.13 64.01
C ILE A 525 30.37 35.13 62.87
N TYR A 526 31.12 34.79 61.83
CA TYR A 526 31.19 35.59 60.63
C TYR A 526 30.25 35.01 59.57
N LYS A 527 29.79 35.87 58.68
CA LYS A 527 29.04 35.46 57.50
C LYS A 527 29.80 34.35 56.75
N ASP A 528 29.05 33.35 56.31
CA ASP A 528 29.51 32.14 55.63
C ASP A 528 30.25 31.11 56.50
N ASP A 529 30.43 31.34 57.81
CA ASP A 529 31.00 30.34 58.72
C ASP A 529 30.16 29.05 58.77
N GLU A 530 30.84 27.90 58.69
CA GLU A 530 30.25 26.58 58.91
C GLU A 530 30.22 26.26 60.40
N CYS A 531 29.04 26.36 61.00
CA CYS A 531 28.80 26.08 62.40
C CYS A 531 28.09 24.73 62.57
N VAL A 532 27.99 24.27 63.81
CA VAL A 532 27.29 23.02 64.13
C VAL A 532 26.07 23.31 64.99
N LEU A 533 24.90 22.86 64.55
CA LEU A 533 23.66 22.92 65.31
C LEU A 533 23.63 21.77 66.32
N ALA A 534 23.73 22.11 67.60
CA ALA A 534 23.70 21.16 68.71
C ALA A 534 22.28 20.92 69.23
N ASN A 535 21.43 21.96 69.29
CA ASN A 535 20.07 21.85 69.79
C ASN A 535 19.12 22.87 69.13
N ASN A 536 17.97 22.38 68.62
CA ASN A 536 16.90 23.15 67.97
C ASN A 536 15.58 23.22 68.77
N SER A 537 15.58 22.84 70.05
CA SER A 537 14.36 22.78 70.90
C SER A 537 13.68 24.14 71.04
N HIS A 538 14.47 25.22 70.98
CA HIS A 538 13.95 26.58 70.92
C HIS A 538 13.91 27.03 69.47
N ARG A 539 12.73 27.41 69.00
CA ARG A 539 12.52 27.82 67.61
C ARG A 539 13.32 29.07 67.22
N ALA A 540 13.26 30.12 68.03
CA ALA A 540 13.82 31.43 67.69
C ALA A 540 15.33 31.53 67.93
N LYS A 541 15.88 30.73 68.86
CA LYS A 541 17.30 30.70 69.21
C LYS A 541 17.79 29.27 69.29
N TRP A 542 18.95 28.98 68.71
CA TRP A 542 19.53 27.64 68.68
C TRP A 542 20.81 27.56 69.47
N LYS A 543 21.10 26.37 70.00
CA LYS A 543 22.41 26.08 70.60
C LYS A 543 23.37 25.73 69.46
N VAL A 544 24.35 26.61 69.23
CA VAL A 544 25.27 26.55 68.09
C VAL A 544 26.71 26.48 68.59
N ILE A 545 27.52 25.65 67.94
CA ILE A 545 28.97 25.56 68.15
C ILE A 545 29.65 26.28 66.99
N SER A 546 30.44 27.31 67.29
CA SER A 546 31.23 28.08 66.32
C SER A 546 32.37 27.24 65.72
N PRO A 547 32.99 27.70 64.61
CA PRO A 547 34.20 27.07 64.09
C PRO A 547 35.37 27.04 65.09
N THR A 548 35.36 27.97 66.04
CA THR A 548 36.34 28.07 67.14
C THR A 548 36.04 27.13 68.32
N GLY A 549 34.92 26.40 68.30
CA GLY A 549 34.51 25.46 69.34
C GLY A 549 33.72 26.08 70.51
N ASN A 550 33.37 27.36 70.44
CA ASN A 550 32.55 28.02 71.46
C ASN A 550 31.08 27.69 71.26
N GLU A 551 30.36 27.44 72.35
CA GLU A 551 28.94 27.08 72.32
C GLU A 551 28.08 28.18 72.95
N ALA A 552 27.07 28.67 72.23
CA ALA A 552 26.16 29.71 72.71
C ALA A 552 24.76 29.60 72.07
N MET A 553 23.80 30.35 72.64
CA MET A 553 22.45 30.47 72.09
C MET A 553 22.39 31.64 71.10
N VAL A 554 22.25 31.32 69.81
CA VAL A 554 22.26 32.32 68.73
C VAL A 554 20.89 32.33 68.01
N PRO A 555 20.37 33.49 67.58
CA PRO A 555 19.13 33.54 66.79
C PRO A 555 19.16 32.60 65.58
N SER A 556 18.12 31.78 65.44
CA SER A 556 18.00 30.77 64.38
C SER A 556 18.01 31.39 62.98
N VAL A 557 17.52 32.62 62.87
CA VAL A 557 17.42 33.38 61.62
C VAL A 557 18.78 33.65 61.00
N CYS A 558 19.86 33.69 61.80
CA CYS A 558 21.23 33.87 61.34
C CYS A 558 21.80 32.68 60.57
N PHE A 559 21.11 31.54 60.51
CA PHE A 559 21.64 30.32 59.91
C PHE A 559 20.73 29.72 58.88
N THR A 560 21.29 29.17 57.82
CA THR A 560 20.63 28.22 56.91
C THR A 560 21.13 26.80 57.18
N VAL A 561 20.33 25.80 56.86
CA VAL A 561 20.76 24.39 56.89
C VAL A 561 21.08 23.99 55.45
N PRO A 562 22.37 23.94 55.07
CA PRO A 562 22.78 23.85 53.67
C PRO A 562 22.41 22.50 53.02
N PRO A 563 22.43 22.41 51.68
CA PRO A 563 22.36 21.15 50.95
C PRO A 563 23.53 20.21 51.33
N PRO A 564 23.41 18.89 51.05
CA PRO A 564 22.34 18.24 50.30
C PRO A 564 21.09 17.93 51.14
N ASN A 565 19.93 18.32 50.63
CA ASN A 565 18.65 17.85 51.17
C ASN A 565 18.35 16.44 50.66
N LYS A 566 18.47 15.46 51.56
CA LYS A 566 18.25 14.05 51.23
C LYS A 566 16.86 13.77 50.65
N GLU A 567 15.81 14.41 51.17
CA GLU A 567 14.45 14.17 50.68
C GLU A 567 14.25 14.72 49.26
N ALA A 568 14.84 15.87 48.95
CA ALA A 568 14.79 16.44 47.61
C ALA A 568 15.52 15.56 46.60
N VAL A 569 16.73 15.10 46.95
CA VAL A 569 17.53 14.18 46.11
C VAL A 569 16.82 12.84 45.92
N ASP A 570 16.31 12.23 47.00
CA ASP A 570 15.59 10.96 46.93
C ASP A 570 14.31 11.08 46.10
N PHE A 571 13.61 12.22 46.16
CA PHE A 571 12.41 12.44 45.35
C PHE A 571 12.74 12.63 43.86
N ALA A 572 13.76 13.42 43.54
CA ALA A 572 14.22 13.57 42.15
C ALA A 572 14.68 12.23 41.55
N ASN A 573 15.43 11.42 42.31
CA ASN A 573 15.84 10.07 41.90
C ASN A 573 14.63 9.16 41.62
N ARG A 574 13.57 9.24 42.45
CA ARG A 574 12.32 8.48 42.20
C ARG A 574 11.63 8.94 40.91
N ILE A 575 11.60 10.23 40.62
CA ILE A 575 11.02 10.78 39.39
C ILE A 575 11.83 10.30 38.18
N GLU A 576 13.16 10.31 38.26
CA GLU A 576 14.02 9.77 37.19
C GLU A 576 13.77 8.27 36.96
N GLN A 577 13.65 7.47 38.03
CA GLN A 577 13.29 6.06 37.92
C GLN A 577 11.89 5.85 37.31
N GLN A 578 10.90 6.67 37.70
CA GLN A 578 9.56 6.65 37.10
C GLN A 578 9.63 6.97 35.61
N TYR A 579 10.38 8.00 35.22
CA TYR A 579 10.58 8.37 33.82
C TYR A 579 11.19 7.22 33.01
N GLN A 580 12.27 6.59 33.50
CA GLN A 580 12.88 5.45 32.83
C GLN A 580 11.93 4.25 32.73
N SER A 581 11.12 4.00 33.77
CA SER A 581 10.10 2.96 33.76
C SER A 581 9.01 3.23 32.70
N VAL A 582 8.56 4.47 32.57
CA VAL A 582 7.56 4.86 31.55
C VAL A 582 8.14 4.77 30.15
N LEU A 583 9.39 5.21 29.96
CA LEU A 583 10.08 5.11 28.67
C LEU A 583 10.25 3.66 28.23
N THR A 584 10.63 2.78 29.15
CA THR A 584 10.77 1.33 28.88
C THR A 584 9.41 0.72 28.53
N LEU A 585 8.36 1.05 29.30
CA LEU A 585 7.00 0.58 29.04
C LEU A 585 6.47 1.06 27.68
N TRP A 586 6.74 2.32 27.32
CA TRP A 586 6.39 2.87 26.01
C TRP A 586 7.08 2.07 24.90
N HIS A 587 8.39 1.86 25.00
CA HIS A 587 9.17 1.11 24.01
C HIS A 587 8.63 -0.32 23.86
N GLU A 588 8.43 -1.01 24.97
CA GLU A 588 7.87 -2.37 24.98
C GLU A 588 6.48 -2.41 24.33
N SER A 589 5.58 -1.49 24.69
CA SER A 589 4.23 -1.42 24.12
C SER A 589 4.25 -1.11 22.63
N HIS A 590 5.13 -0.20 22.20
CA HIS A 590 5.30 0.18 20.79
C HIS A 590 5.83 -0.99 19.95
N ILE A 591 6.91 -1.65 20.40
CA ILE A 591 7.47 -2.83 19.71
C ILE A 591 6.45 -3.97 19.67
N ASN A 592 5.72 -4.21 20.76
CA ASN A 592 4.65 -5.20 20.80
C ASN A 592 3.59 -4.90 19.71
N MET A 593 3.07 -3.68 19.63
CA MET A 593 2.10 -3.31 18.59
C MET A 593 2.67 -3.46 17.18
N LYS A 594 3.90 -2.96 16.94
CA LYS A 594 4.59 -3.04 15.64
C LYS A 594 4.77 -4.49 15.18
N SER A 595 5.21 -5.37 16.08
CA SER A 595 5.37 -6.80 15.82
C SER A 595 4.05 -7.50 15.46
N VAL A 596 2.93 -7.09 16.07
CA VAL A 596 1.61 -7.63 15.74
C VAL A 596 1.12 -7.11 14.39
N VAL A 597 1.42 -5.86 14.03
CA VAL A 597 1.11 -5.31 12.70
C VAL A 597 1.87 -6.07 11.61
N SER A 598 3.20 -6.25 11.75
CA SER A 598 3.99 -7.00 10.77
C SER A 598 3.60 -8.49 10.72
N TRP A 599 3.20 -9.07 11.85
CA TRP A 599 2.59 -10.42 11.87
C TRP A 599 1.29 -10.49 11.05
N HIS A 600 0.37 -9.54 11.20
CA HIS A 600 -0.87 -9.53 10.41
C HIS A 600 -0.58 -9.40 8.91
N TYR A 601 0.37 -8.55 8.53
CA TYR A 601 0.81 -8.44 7.14
C TYR A 601 1.34 -9.77 6.61
N LEU A 602 2.20 -10.45 7.37
CA LEU A 602 2.73 -11.75 7.00
C LEU A 602 1.64 -12.83 6.88
N ILE A 603 0.71 -12.90 7.83
CA ILE A 603 -0.40 -13.86 7.79
C ILE A 603 -1.30 -13.60 6.57
N ASN A 604 -1.58 -12.35 6.23
CA ASN A 604 -2.36 -12.01 5.04
C ASN A 604 -1.65 -12.46 3.74
N GLU A 605 -0.32 -12.30 3.65
CA GLU A 605 0.45 -12.84 2.53
C GLU A 605 0.39 -14.38 2.46
N ILE A 606 0.52 -15.06 3.62
CA ILE A 606 0.41 -16.52 3.74
C ILE A 606 -0.97 -17.00 3.27
N ASP A 607 -2.04 -16.36 3.73
CA ASP A 607 -3.41 -16.73 3.39
C ASP A 607 -3.74 -16.46 1.92
N ARG A 608 -3.23 -15.37 1.34
CA ARG A 608 -3.36 -15.09 -0.09
C ARG A 608 -2.69 -16.15 -0.94
N ILE A 609 -1.50 -16.62 -0.55
CA ILE A 609 -0.80 -17.71 -1.25
C ILE A 609 -1.55 -19.04 -1.07
N ARG A 610 -2.06 -19.34 0.13
CA ARG A 610 -2.86 -20.56 0.37
C ARG A 610 -4.17 -20.59 -0.41
N ALA A 611 -4.77 -19.43 -0.67
CA ALA A 611 -5.98 -19.30 -1.48
C ALA A 611 -5.70 -19.38 -3.00
N SER A 612 -4.44 -19.31 -3.42
CA SER A 612 -4.05 -19.36 -4.84
C SER A 612 -4.23 -20.77 -5.40
N ASN A 613 -4.61 -20.86 -6.67
CA ASN A 613 -4.75 -22.10 -7.43
C ASN A 613 -4.14 -21.96 -8.84
N VAL A 614 -4.07 -23.06 -9.59
CA VAL A 614 -3.43 -23.09 -10.92
C VAL A 614 -4.05 -22.06 -11.88
N ALA A 615 -5.38 -21.87 -11.85
CA ALA A 615 -6.06 -20.89 -12.69
C ALA A 615 -5.66 -19.45 -12.35
N SER A 616 -5.58 -19.10 -11.06
CA SER A 616 -5.14 -17.78 -10.61
C SER A 616 -3.69 -17.49 -11.01
N ILE A 617 -2.81 -18.50 -10.99
CA ILE A 617 -1.42 -18.35 -11.42
C ILE A 617 -1.36 -18.10 -12.93
N LYS A 618 -2.08 -18.85 -13.75
CA LYS A 618 -2.09 -18.66 -15.22
C LYS A 618 -2.55 -17.26 -15.67
N THR A 619 -3.34 -16.56 -14.86
CA THR A 619 -3.79 -15.19 -15.17
C THR A 619 -2.78 -14.10 -14.82
N MET A 620 -1.73 -14.44 -14.08
CA MET A 620 -0.69 -13.48 -13.65
C MET A 620 0.48 -13.43 -14.64
N LEU A 621 1.18 -12.31 -14.68
CA LEU A 621 2.36 -12.14 -15.51
C LEU A 621 3.59 -12.78 -14.86
N PRO A 622 4.59 -13.23 -15.64
CA PRO A 622 5.80 -13.86 -15.10
C PRO A 622 6.55 -13.03 -14.03
N GLY A 623 6.58 -11.70 -14.20
CA GLY A 623 7.19 -10.78 -13.22
C GLY A 623 6.41 -10.69 -11.90
N GLU A 624 5.10 -10.91 -11.92
CA GLU A 624 4.25 -10.84 -10.73
C GLU A 624 4.47 -12.05 -9.81
N HIS A 625 4.84 -13.22 -10.36
CA HIS A 625 5.14 -14.39 -9.55
C HIS A 625 6.38 -14.20 -8.67
N GLN A 626 7.42 -13.56 -9.21
CA GLN A 626 8.61 -13.20 -8.44
C GLN A 626 8.27 -12.18 -7.37
N GLN A 627 7.36 -11.24 -7.66
CA GLN A 627 6.88 -10.25 -6.70
C GLN A 627 6.13 -10.91 -5.53
N VAL A 628 5.29 -11.92 -5.78
CA VAL A 628 4.56 -12.64 -4.70
C VAL A 628 5.53 -13.28 -3.70
N LEU A 629 6.55 -13.99 -4.19
CA LEU A 629 7.55 -14.62 -3.32
C LEU A 629 8.45 -13.59 -2.62
N SER A 630 8.79 -12.50 -3.32
CA SER A 630 9.55 -11.38 -2.75
C SER A 630 8.78 -10.69 -1.63
N ASN A 631 7.48 -10.44 -1.83
CA ASN A 631 6.61 -9.84 -0.81
C ASN A 631 6.50 -10.73 0.42
N LEU A 632 6.26 -12.04 0.26
CA LEU A 632 6.21 -12.97 1.38
C LEU A 632 7.53 -12.97 2.17
N GLN A 633 8.67 -12.96 1.47
CA GLN A 633 9.99 -12.91 2.11
C GLN A 633 10.20 -11.59 2.86
N SER A 634 9.92 -10.45 2.21
CA SER A 634 10.06 -9.13 2.82
C SER A 634 9.16 -8.96 4.04
N ARG A 635 7.89 -9.40 3.99
CA ARG A 635 7.00 -9.35 5.16
C ARG A 635 7.46 -10.25 6.30
N PHE A 636 8.10 -11.37 5.99
CA PHE A 636 8.70 -12.22 7.01
C PHE A 636 9.93 -11.56 7.65
N GLU A 637 10.77 -10.90 6.87
CA GLU A 637 11.92 -10.12 7.37
C GLU A 637 11.48 -8.95 8.25
N ASP A 638 10.48 -8.17 7.81
CA ASP A 638 9.88 -7.09 8.61
C ASP A 638 9.38 -7.62 9.97
N PHE A 639 8.68 -8.76 9.97
CA PHE A 639 8.21 -9.41 11.20
C PHE A 639 9.36 -9.88 12.09
N LEU A 640 10.43 -10.45 11.52
CA LEU A 640 11.60 -10.89 12.28
C LEU A 640 12.32 -9.72 12.95
N GLU A 641 12.43 -8.57 12.29
CA GLU A 641 13.01 -7.35 12.88
C GLU A 641 12.15 -6.84 14.04
N ASP A 642 10.84 -6.72 13.83
CA ASP A 642 9.92 -6.17 14.84
C ASP A 642 9.69 -7.11 16.03
N SER A 643 9.87 -8.42 15.85
CA SER A 643 9.60 -9.42 16.90
C SER A 643 10.79 -9.71 17.81
N GLN A 644 12.01 -9.23 17.53
CA GLN A 644 13.20 -9.57 18.34
C GLN A 644 13.08 -9.14 19.80
N GLU A 645 12.50 -7.96 20.03
CA GLU A 645 12.31 -7.37 21.35
C GLU A 645 10.85 -7.45 21.83
N SER A 646 9.96 -8.04 21.02
CA SER A 646 8.54 -8.20 21.35
C SER A 646 8.33 -9.31 22.37
N GLN A 647 7.41 -9.08 23.32
CA GLN A 647 6.98 -10.10 24.27
C GLN A 647 5.76 -10.89 23.80
N ILE A 648 5.12 -10.48 22.68
CA ILE A 648 3.91 -11.14 22.16
C ILE A 648 4.24 -12.45 21.42
N PHE A 649 5.42 -12.52 20.81
CA PHE A 649 5.86 -13.67 20.02
C PHE A 649 7.01 -14.38 20.72
N SER A 650 6.80 -15.63 21.08
CA SER A 650 7.86 -16.48 21.61
C SER A 650 8.78 -16.97 20.49
N GLY A 651 10.00 -17.39 20.82
CA GLY A 651 10.90 -18.03 19.84
C GLY A 651 10.25 -19.24 19.14
N SER A 652 9.37 -19.98 19.83
CA SER A 652 8.59 -21.05 19.19
C SER A 652 7.60 -20.54 18.16
N ASP A 653 6.91 -19.43 18.40
CA ASP A 653 5.98 -18.83 17.43
C ASP A 653 6.71 -18.41 16.16
N ILE A 654 7.89 -17.79 16.31
CA ILE A 654 8.72 -17.36 15.19
C ILE A 654 9.15 -18.56 14.34
N THR A 655 9.65 -19.64 14.97
CA THR A 655 10.04 -20.86 14.24
C THR A 655 8.85 -21.55 13.57
N GLN A 656 7.64 -21.42 14.11
CA GLN A 656 6.43 -21.96 13.50
C GLN A 656 6.04 -21.15 12.26
N LEU A 657 6.06 -19.82 12.34
CA LEU A 657 5.82 -18.92 11.20
C LEU A 657 6.87 -19.12 10.10
N GLU A 658 8.14 -19.31 10.44
CA GLU A 658 9.19 -19.63 9.48
C GLU A 658 8.88 -20.91 8.69
N LYS A 659 8.42 -21.96 9.38
CA LYS A 659 7.97 -23.20 8.74
C LYS A 659 6.78 -22.95 7.82
N GLU A 660 5.79 -22.17 8.25
CA GLU A 660 4.61 -21.85 7.44
C GLU A 660 4.97 -21.05 6.18
N VAL A 661 5.86 -20.07 6.29
CA VAL A 661 6.40 -19.31 5.15
C VAL A 661 7.10 -20.26 4.17
N ASN A 662 7.94 -21.18 4.67
CA ASN A 662 8.62 -22.15 3.83
C ASN A 662 7.66 -23.12 3.14
N VAL A 663 6.62 -23.58 3.84
CA VAL A 663 5.55 -24.41 3.26
C VAL A 663 4.80 -23.64 2.17
N CYS A 664 4.46 -22.37 2.40
CA CYS A 664 3.79 -21.52 1.39
C CYS A 664 4.67 -21.29 0.16
N LYS A 665 5.98 -21.08 0.32
CA LYS A 665 6.92 -20.99 -0.81
C LYS A 665 6.94 -22.27 -1.63
N GLN A 666 7.04 -23.43 -0.98
CA GLN A 666 7.03 -24.73 -1.65
C GLN A 666 5.71 -24.96 -2.38
N TYR A 667 4.58 -24.65 -1.73
CA TYR A 667 3.25 -24.75 -2.32
C TYR A 667 3.10 -23.89 -3.57
N TYR A 668 3.52 -22.62 -3.51
CA TYR A 668 3.44 -21.71 -4.65
C TYR A 668 4.34 -22.16 -5.82
N GLN A 669 5.54 -22.66 -5.54
CA GLN A 669 6.43 -23.23 -6.56
C GLN A 669 5.84 -24.47 -7.23
N GLU A 670 5.14 -25.32 -6.47
CA GLU A 670 4.49 -26.52 -7.03
C GLU A 670 3.27 -26.15 -7.89
N LEU A 671 2.52 -25.11 -7.51
CA LEU A 671 1.46 -24.56 -8.36
C LEU A 671 2.02 -23.96 -9.66
N LEU A 672 3.16 -23.26 -9.62
CA LEU A 672 3.84 -22.75 -10.83
C LEU A 672 4.23 -23.89 -11.78
N LYS A 673 4.91 -24.93 -11.26
CA LYS A 673 5.25 -26.12 -12.06
C LYS A 673 4.00 -26.80 -12.64
N SER A 674 2.90 -26.80 -11.90
CA SER A 674 1.64 -27.39 -12.36
C SER A 674 1.00 -26.55 -13.46
N ALA A 675 1.04 -25.23 -13.37
CA ALA A 675 0.59 -24.32 -14.42
C ALA A 675 1.42 -24.48 -15.71
N GLU A 676 2.75 -24.53 -15.59
CA GLU A 676 3.68 -24.77 -16.71
C GLU A 676 3.43 -26.12 -17.38
N ARG A 677 3.20 -27.19 -16.60
CA ARG A 677 2.84 -28.52 -17.13
C ARG A 677 1.54 -28.48 -17.94
N GLU A 678 0.48 -27.90 -17.40
CA GLU A 678 -0.80 -27.82 -18.12
C GLU A 678 -0.72 -26.98 -19.40
N GLU A 679 0.04 -25.87 -19.39
CA GLU A 679 0.26 -25.04 -20.59
C GLU A 679 1.05 -25.81 -21.66
N GLN A 680 2.08 -26.55 -21.25
CA GLN A 680 2.84 -27.41 -22.13
C GLN A 680 1.95 -28.52 -22.74
N GLU A 681 1.12 -29.19 -21.93
CA GLU A 681 0.17 -30.20 -22.41
C GLU A 681 -0.86 -29.63 -23.40
N GLU A 682 -1.38 -28.42 -23.14
CA GLU A 682 -2.33 -27.75 -24.02
C GLU A 682 -1.69 -27.37 -25.38
N SER A 683 -0.43 -26.91 -25.37
CA SER A 683 0.31 -26.59 -26.59
C SER A 683 0.55 -27.83 -27.46
N VAL A 684 0.93 -28.96 -26.85
CA VAL A 684 1.17 -30.23 -27.53
C VAL A 684 -0.13 -30.81 -28.08
N TYR A 685 -1.22 -30.76 -27.29
CA TYR A 685 -2.55 -31.14 -27.77
C TYR A 685 -2.98 -30.31 -29.00
N ASN A 686 -2.83 -28.99 -28.95
CA ASN A 686 -3.20 -28.08 -30.04
C ASN A 686 -2.40 -28.36 -31.33
N LEU A 687 -1.12 -28.71 -31.20
CA LEU A 687 -0.31 -29.14 -32.33
C LEU A 687 -0.85 -30.45 -32.92
N TYR A 688 -1.05 -31.48 -32.11
CA TYR A 688 -1.46 -32.80 -32.61
C TYR A 688 -2.88 -32.83 -33.17
N ILE A 689 -3.83 -32.15 -32.54
CA ILE A 689 -5.20 -32.05 -33.09
C ILE A 689 -5.21 -31.33 -34.44
N SER A 690 -4.30 -30.37 -34.66
CA SER A 690 -4.18 -29.68 -35.95
C SER A 690 -3.62 -30.59 -37.04
N GLU A 691 -2.60 -31.41 -36.73
CA GLU A 691 -2.03 -32.40 -37.65
C GLU A 691 -3.06 -33.49 -38.01
N VAL A 692 -3.81 -34.01 -37.03
CA VAL A 692 -4.88 -35.00 -37.24
C VAL A 692 -5.98 -34.43 -38.15
N ARG A 693 -6.42 -33.19 -37.90
CA ARG A 693 -7.42 -32.52 -38.75
C ARG A 693 -6.91 -32.28 -40.18
N ASN A 694 -5.62 -32.00 -40.36
CA ASN A 694 -5.02 -31.83 -41.69
C ASN A 694 -5.05 -33.14 -42.49
N ILE A 695 -4.65 -34.26 -41.88
CA ILE A 695 -4.67 -35.58 -42.53
C ILE A 695 -6.11 -35.97 -42.90
N ARG A 696 -7.07 -35.71 -42.00
CA ARG A 696 -8.50 -35.95 -42.28
C ARG A 696 -8.97 -35.24 -43.55
N LEU A 697 -8.67 -33.95 -43.69
CA LEU A 697 -9.05 -33.17 -44.88
C LEU A 697 -8.41 -33.70 -46.17
N ARG A 698 -7.13 -34.10 -46.13
CA ARG A 698 -6.44 -34.67 -47.29
C ARG A 698 -7.03 -36.03 -47.69
N LEU A 699 -7.42 -36.84 -46.71
CA LEU A 699 -8.07 -38.12 -46.92
C LEU A 699 -9.47 -37.97 -47.53
N GLU A 700 -10.30 -37.08 -47.00
CA GLU A 700 -11.63 -36.74 -47.54
C GLU A 700 -11.54 -36.27 -49.01
N SER A 701 -10.51 -35.50 -49.36
CA SER A 701 -10.24 -35.09 -50.74
C SER A 701 -9.88 -36.27 -51.66
N CYS A 702 -9.08 -37.24 -51.17
CA CYS A 702 -8.78 -38.45 -51.91
C CYS A 702 -10.03 -39.33 -52.10
N GLU A 703 -10.88 -39.42 -51.09
CA GLU A 703 -12.15 -40.15 -51.14
C GLU A 703 -13.11 -39.57 -52.18
N ASP A 704 -13.33 -38.24 -52.19
CA ASP A 704 -14.18 -37.58 -53.18
C ASP A 704 -13.66 -37.78 -54.62
N ARG A 705 -12.34 -37.68 -54.82
CA ARG A 705 -11.72 -37.96 -56.13
C ARG A 705 -11.94 -39.41 -56.57
N LEU A 706 -11.78 -40.36 -55.65
CA LEU A 706 -11.97 -41.79 -55.89
C LEU A 706 -13.43 -42.11 -56.25
N ILE A 707 -14.39 -41.60 -55.49
CA ILE A 707 -15.82 -41.79 -55.76
C ILE A 707 -16.21 -41.20 -57.12
N ARG A 708 -15.71 -40.01 -57.46
CA ARG A 708 -15.95 -39.40 -58.78
C ARG A 708 -15.38 -40.25 -59.92
N GLN A 709 -14.19 -40.81 -59.74
CA GLN A 709 -13.60 -41.70 -60.73
C GLN A 709 -14.42 -42.98 -60.91
N ILE A 710 -14.85 -43.62 -59.82
CA ILE A 710 -15.68 -44.83 -59.84
C ILE A 710 -16.99 -44.62 -60.61
N ARG A 711 -17.62 -43.46 -60.44
CA ARG A 711 -18.92 -43.12 -61.05
C ARG A 711 -18.85 -42.63 -62.49
N THR A 712 -17.65 -42.43 -63.05
CA THR A 712 -17.48 -41.97 -64.42
C THR A 712 -17.31 -43.19 -65.35
N PRO A 713 -18.25 -43.45 -66.28
CA PRO A 713 -18.15 -44.58 -67.21
C PRO A 713 -16.91 -44.50 -68.10
N LEU A 714 -16.42 -45.66 -68.54
CA LEU A 714 -15.35 -45.77 -69.53
C LEU A 714 -15.89 -45.54 -70.95
N GLU A 715 -15.09 -44.95 -71.83
CA GLU A 715 -15.41 -44.83 -73.25
C GLU A 715 -15.39 -46.22 -73.91
N ARG A 716 -16.44 -46.48 -74.69
CA ARG A 716 -16.73 -47.81 -75.25
C ARG A 716 -15.65 -48.23 -76.24
N ASP A 717 -15.11 -49.43 -76.08
CA ASP A 717 -14.04 -50.02 -76.91
C ASP A 717 -12.67 -49.32 -76.90
N ASP A 718 -12.44 -48.33 -76.05
CA ASP A 718 -11.14 -47.64 -75.95
C ASP A 718 -10.19 -48.31 -74.94
N LEU A 719 -9.25 -49.10 -75.47
CA LEU A 719 -8.23 -49.74 -74.67
C LEU A 719 -7.22 -48.73 -74.05
N HIS A 720 -6.97 -47.61 -74.73
CA HIS A 720 -6.01 -46.60 -74.29
C HIS A 720 -6.57 -45.79 -73.11
N GLU A 721 -7.86 -45.44 -73.12
CA GLU A 721 -8.50 -44.78 -71.97
C GLU A 721 -8.53 -45.69 -70.73
N SER A 722 -8.81 -46.98 -70.90
CA SER A 722 -8.76 -47.97 -69.81
C SER A 722 -7.37 -48.03 -69.15
N VAL A 723 -6.29 -48.04 -69.95
CA VAL A 723 -4.91 -47.99 -69.42
C VAL A 723 -4.63 -46.65 -68.73
N PHE A 724 -5.09 -45.53 -69.29
CA PHE A 724 -4.94 -44.23 -68.66
C PHE A 724 -5.61 -44.18 -67.27
N ARG A 725 -6.85 -44.66 -67.15
CA ARG A 725 -7.60 -44.73 -65.87
C ARG A 725 -6.88 -45.59 -64.82
N ILE A 726 -6.27 -46.70 -65.23
CA ILE A 726 -5.41 -47.53 -64.36
C ILE A 726 -4.22 -46.70 -63.84
N THR A 727 -3.53 -45.96 -64.70
CA THR A 727 -2.36 -45.15 -64.27
C THR A 727 -2.74 -44.00 -63.33
N GLU A 728 -3.88 -43.34 -63.55
CA GLU A 728 -4.38 -42.28 -62.66
C GLU A 728 -4.79 -42.84 -61.29
N GLN A 729 -5.44 -44.01 -61.26
CA GLN A 729 -5.77 -44.68 -60.00
C GLN A 729 -4.53 -45.18 -59.25
N GLU A 730 -3.48 -45.62 -59.95
CA GLU A 730 -2.20 -45.98 -59.31
C GLU A 730 -1.50 -44.77 -58.67
N LYS A 731 -1.62 -43.57 -59.25
CA LYS A 731 -1.13 -42.33 -58.62
C LYS A 731 -1.92 -42.00 -57.35
N LEU A 732 -3.25 -42.09 -57.40
CA LEU A 732 -4.11 -41.86 -56.23
C LEU A 732 -3.82 -42.87 -55.11
N LYS A 733 -3.62 -44.15 -55.44
CA LYS A 733 -3.23 -45.17 -54.46
C LYS A 733 -1.88 -44.87 -53.80
N LYS A 734 -0.89 -44.36 -54.55
CA LYS A 734 0.39 -43.91 -53.97
C LYS A 734 0.24 -42.70 -53.04
N GLU A 735 -0.68 -41.79 -53.33
CA GLU A 735 -1.00 -40.66 -52.45
C GLU A 735 -1.63 -41.14 -51.12
N LEU A 736 -2.53 -42.12 -51.20
CA LEU A 736 -3.09 -42.79 -50.01
C LEU A 736 -2.02 -43.54 -49.20
N GLU A 737 -1.06 -44.23 -49.81
CA GLU A 737 0.04 -44.86 -49.06
C GLU A 737 0.84 -43.84 -48.23
N ARG A 738 1.19 -42.68 -48.83
CA ARG A 738 1.89 -41.62 -48.11
C ARG A 738 1.07 -41.06 -46.95
N LEU A 739 -0.24 -40.83 -47.18
CA LEU A 739 -1.15 -40.41 -46.12
C LEU A 739 -1.25 -41.44 -44.99
N LYS A 740 -1.07 -42.73 -45.30
CA LYS A 740 -1.10 -43.83 -44.32
C LYS A 740 0.13 -43.79 -43.42
N ASP A 741 1.29 -43.53 -44.02
CA ASP A 741 2.56 -43.38 -43.32
C ASP A 741 2.56 -42.11 -42.43
N ASP A 742 2.05 -40.98 -42.97
CA ASP A 742 1.83 -39.74 -42.22
C ASP A 742 0.91 -40.00 -41.00
N LEU A 743 -0.19 -40.72 -41.21
CA LEU A 743 -1.14 -41.09 -40.15
C LEU A 743 -0.51 -42.01 -39.10
N GLY A 744 0.32 -42.98 -39.50
CA GLY A 744 1.06 -43.84 -38.58
C GLY A 744 2.04 -43.05 -37.71
N THR A 745 2.72 -42.07 -38.29
CA THR A 745 3.66 -41.21 -37.56
C THR A 745 2.96 -40.37 -36.51
N ILE A 746 1.84 -39.70 -36.84
CA ILE A 746 1.09 -38.91 -35.86
C ILE A 746 0.40 -39.81 -34.81
N THR A 747 -0.01 -41.02 -35.18
CA THR A 747 -0.58 -42.00 -34.24
C THR A 747 0.43 -42.36 -33.14
N ASN A 748 1.69 -42.61 -33.50
CA ASN A 748 2.75 -42.90 -32.53
C ASN A 748 3.01 -41.71 -31.59
N LYS A 749 3.07 -40.49 -32.14
CA LYS A 749 3.23 -39.26 -31.34
C LYS A 749 2.06 -39.05 -30.38
N CYS A 750 0.83 -39.32 -30.83
CA CYS A 750 -0.37 -39.21 -30.00
C CYS A 750 -0.39 -40.27 -28.89
N GLU A 751 -0.02 -41.53 -29.16
CA GLU A 751 0.06 -42.57 -28.13
C GLU A 751 1.15 -42.29 -27.09
N GLU A 752 2.30 -41.73 -27.51
CA GLU A 752 3.33 -41.26 -26.58
C GLU A 752 2.78 -40.15 -25.65
N PHE A 753 2.09 -39.16 -26.21
CA PHE A 753 1.42 -38.11 -25.43
C PHE A 753 0.34 -38.66 -24.50
N PHE A 754 -0.47 -39.63 -24.93
CA PHE A 754 -1.48 -40.27 -24.08
C PHE A 754 -0.85 -40.99 -22.89
N SER A 755 0.34 -41.56 -23.05
CA SER A 755 1.06 -42.22 -21.95
C SER A 755 1.64 -41.22 -20.94
N GLN A 756 2.06 -40.05 -21.41
CA GLN A 756 2.68 -39.01 -20.57
C GLN A 756 1.64 -38.11 -19.88
N ALA A 757 0.51 -37.84 -20.53
CA ALA A 757 -0.55 -36.93 -20.07
C ALA A 757 -1.88 -37.66 -19.79
N ALA A 758 -1.83 -38.87 -19.21
CA ALA A 758 -2.98 -39.76 -19.05
C ALA A 758 -4.19 -39.16 -18.29
N THR A 759 -3.96 -38.15 -17.44
CA THR A 759 -4.99 -37.45 -16.65
C THR A 759 -5.51 -36.18 -17.32
N SER A 760 -4.97 -35.80 -18.48
CA SER A 760 -5.32 -34.53 -19.14
C SER A 760 -6.70 -34.60 -19.79
N ALA A 761 -7.52 -33.58 -19.57
CA ALA A 761 -8.91 -33.53 -20.06
C ALA A 761 -9.03 -33.50 -21.60
N SER A 762 -7.93 -33.18 -22.30
CA SER A 762 -7.86 -33.08 -23.76
C SER A 762 -7.63 -34.43 -24.47
N VAL A 763 -7.11 -35.44 -23.74
CA VAL A 763 -6.76 -36.77 -24.26
C VAL A 763 -7.95 -37.54 -24.85
N PRO A 764 -9.13 -37.61 -24.19
CA PRO A 764 -10.27 -38.34 -24.75
C PRO A 764 -10.73 -37.80 -26.11
N THR A 765 -10.71 -36.48 -26.28
CA THR A 765 -11.11 -35.80 -27.52
C THR A 765 -10.14 -36.10 -28.66
N LEU A 766 -8.82 -35.98 -28.42
CA LEU A 766 -7.81 -36.29 -29.43
C LEU A 766 -7.83 -37.78 -29.82
N ARG A 767 -8.02 -38.68 -28.83
CA ARG A 767 -8.13 -40.13 -29.06
C ARG A 767 -9.33 -40.47 -29.94
N SER A 768 -10.48 -39.83 -29.71
CA SER A 768 -11.68 -40.01 -30.53
C SER A 768 -11.47 -39.54 -31.97
N GLU A 769 -10.92 -38.33 -32.18
CA GLU A 769 -10.68 -37.77 -33.51
C GLU A 769 -9.66 -38.60 -34.31
N LEU A 770 -8.56 -39.01 -33.68
CA LEU A 770 -7.56 -39.89 -34.30
C LEU A 770 -8.17 -41.23 -34.71
N GLY A 771 -9.01 -41.84 -33.85
CA GLY A 771 -9.68 -43.10 -34.14
C GLY A 771 -10.58 -43.04 -35.39
N VAL A 772 -11.33 -41.95 -35.56
CA VAL A 772 -12.18 -41.73 -36.75
C VAL A 772 -11.33 -41.63 -38.02
N VAL A 773 -10.21 -40.88 -37.99
CA VAL A 773 -9.33 -40.73 -39.17
C VAL A 773 -8.69 -42.06 -39.56
N ILE A 774 -8.26 -42.88 -38.58
CA ILE A 774 -7.74 -44.24 -38.83
C ILE A 774 -8.78 -45.13 -39.49
N GLN A 775 -10.02 -45.12 -38.99
CA GLN A 775 -11.10 -45.90 -39.58
C GLN A 775 -11.39 -45.47 -41.03
N ASN A 776 -11.53 -44.17 -41.27
CA ASN A 776 -11.76 -43.63 -42.61
C ASN A 776 -10.60 -44.00 -43.56
N MET A 777 -9.35 -43.96 -43.07
CA MET A 777 -8.18 -44.27 -43.87
C MET A 777 -8.21 -45.71 -44.39
N ASN A 778 -8.54 -46.64 -43.51
CA ASN A 778 -8.68 -48.05 -43.87
C ASN A 778 -9.80 -48.26 -44.91
N GLN A 779 -10.93 -47.57 -44.74
CA GLN A 779 -12.06 -47.68 -45.67
C GLN A 779 -11.72 -47.15 -47.07
N VAL A 780 -11.17 -45.95 -47.18
CA VAL A 780 -10.81 -45.32 -48.46
C VAL A 780 -9.69 -46.10 -49.16
N TYR A 781 -8.70 -46.58 -48.41
CA TYR A 781 -7.62 -47.41 -48.96
C TYR A 781 -8.13 -48.75 -49.50
N SER A 782 -9.07 -49.39 -48.79
CA SER A 782 -9.73 -50.62 -49.23
C SER A 782 -10.53 -50.38 -50.51
N MET A 783 -11.34 -49.31 -50.55
CA MET A 783 -12.12 -48.91 -51.72
C MET A 783 -11.22 -48.63 -52.94
N SER A 784 -10.08 -47.96 -52.73
CA SER A 784 -9.09 -47.69 -53.76
C SER A 784 -8.47 -48.98 -54.34
N SER A 785 -8.27 -49.99 -53.49
CA SER A 785 -7.73 -51.29 -53.87
C SER A 785 -8.71 -52.14 -54.67
N THR A 786 -9.98 -52.20 -54.27
CA THR A 786 -11.02 -52.88 -55.06
C THR A 786 -11.23 -52.18 -56.41
N TYR A 787 -11.18 -50.85 -56.45
CA TYR A 787 -11.39 -50.11 -57.71
C TYR A 787 -10.25 -50.30 -58.73
N ILE A 788 -8.98 -50.35 -58.29
CA ILE A 788 -7.89 -50.64 -59.23
C ILE A 788 -7.98 -52.06 -59.80
N GLU A 789 -8.47 -53.03 -59.02
CA GLU A 789 -8.74 -54.39 -59.49
C GLU A 789 -9.88 -54.43 -60.52
N LYS A 790 -10.94 -53.64 -60.29
CA LYS A 790 -12.02 -53.44 -61.28
C LYS A 790 -11.46 -52.96 -62.63
N LEU A 791 -10.70 -51.86 -62.62
CA LEU A 791 -10.14 -51.28 -63.85
C LEU A 791 -9.22 -52.26 -64.60
N LYS A 792 -8.38 -53.01 -63.86
CA LYS A 792 -7.50 -54.04 -64.45
C LYS A 792 -8.31 -55.15 -65.10
N THR A 793 -9.36 -55.63 -64.45
CA THR A 793 -10.21 -56.71 -64.98
C THR A 793 -11.00 -56.26 -66.20
N VAL A 794 -11.56 -55.05 -66.19
CA VAL A 794 -12.22 -54.45 -67.36
C VAL A 794 -11.25 -54.29 -68.54
N ASN A 795 -9.98 -53.95 -68.30
CA ASN A 795 -8.96 -53.91 -69.35
C ASN A 795 -8.74 -55.28 -70.04
N LEU A 796 -8.76 -56.38 -69.26
CA LEU A 796 -8.68 -57.73 -69.83
C LEU A 796 -9.93 -58.09 -70.64
N VAL A 797 -11.12 -57.75 -70.14
CA VAL A 797 -12.39 -57.94 -70.88
C VAL A 797 -12.38 -57.21 -72.22
N LEU A 798 -11.87 -55.98 -72.26
CA LEU A 798 -11.71 -55.21 -73.51
C LEU A 798 -10.76 -55.90 -74.49
N LYS A 799 -9.59 -56.37 -74.03
CA LYS A 799 -8.62 -57.08 -74.88
C LYS A 799 -9.20 -58.37 -75.47
N ASN A 800 -9.88 -59.17 -74.64
CA ASN A 800 -10.49 -60.43 -75.07
C ASN A 800 -11.66 -60.19 -76.04
N THR A 801 -12.48 -59.15 -75.80
CA THR A 801 -13.56 -58.74 -76.71
C THR A 801 -13.00 -58.33 -78.08
N GLN A 802 -11.92 -57.54 -78.13
CA GLN A 802 -11.27 -57.15 -79.39
C GLN A 802 -10.67 -58.35 -80.14
N ALA A 803 -10.05 -59.30 -79.41
CA ALA A 803 -9.51 -60.53 -80.00
C ALA A 803 -10.62 -61.43 -80.58
N ALA A 804 -11.73 -61.61 -79.86
CA ALA A 804 -12.89 -62.37 -80.32
C ALA A 804 -13.55 -61.72 -81.55
N GLU A 805 -13.76 -60.40 -81.56
CA GLU A 805 -14.30 -59.66 -82.72
C GLU A 805 -13.44 -59.84 -83.98
N ALA A 806 -12.11 -59.81 -83.85
CA ALA A 806 -11.19 -60.02 -84.96
C ALA A 806 -11.31 -61.43 -85.56
N LEU A 807 -11.48 -62.46 -84.70
CA LEU A 807 -11.68 -63.85 -85.14
C LEU A 807 -13.02 -64.04 -85.83
N VAL A 808 -14.12 -63.51 -85.26
CA VAL A 808 -15.45 -63.56 -85.88
C VAL A 808 -15.41 -62.96 -87.28
N LYS A 809 -14.84 -61.75 -87.43
CA LYS A 809 -14.73 -61.09 -88.74
C LYS A 809 -13.91 -61.91 -89.74
N LEU A 810 -12.79 -62.50 -89.31
CA LEU A 810 -11.93 -63.29 -90.19
C LEU A 810 -12.69 -64.47 -90.83
N TYR A 811 -13.43 -65.24 -90.03
CA TYR A 811 -14.16 -66.41 -90.53
C TYR A 811 -15.47 -66.04 -91.25
N GLU A 812 -16.15 -64.97 -90.84
CA GLU A 812 -17.24 -64.36 -91.62
C GLU A 812 -16.78 -63.98 -93.04
N THR A 813 -15.62 -63.32 -93.16
CA THR A 813 -15.04 -62.95 -94.47
C THR A 813 -14.63 -64.18 -95.29
N LYS A 814 -13.93 -65.16 -94.68
CA LYS A 814 -13.56 -66.42 -95.37
C LYS A 814 -14.78 -67.13 -95.96
N LEU A 815 -15.88 -67.23 -95.20
CA LEU A 815 -17.14 -67.82 -95.68
C LEU A 815 -17.83 -66.97 -96.75
N CYS A 816 -17.67 -65.66 -96.74
CA CYS A 816 -18.23 -64.79 -97.77
C CYS A 816 -17.48 -64.89 -99.10
N GLU A 817 -16.19 -65.26 -99.11
CA GLU A 817 -15.33 -65.26 -100.30
C GLU A 817 -15.32 -66.58 -101.12
N GLU A 818 -16.04 -67.62 -100.70
CA GLU A 818 -16.01 -68.96 -101.33
C GLU A 818 -16.41 -68.98 -102.83
N GLU A 819 -15.69 -69.78 -103.63
CA GLU A 819 -15.78 -69.89 -105.10
C GLU A 819 -16.99 -70.71 -105.58
N ALA A 820 -17.44 -70.50 -106.83
CA ALA A 820 -18.54 -71.25 -107.41
C ALA A 820 -18.21 -72.74 -107.56
N VAL A 821 -19.20 -73.59 -107.27
CA VAL A 821 -19.09 -75.04 -107.41
C VAL A 821 -18.92 -75.38 -108.89
N ILE A 822 -17.77 -75.92 -109.27
CA ILE A 822 -17.51 -76.43 -110.62
C ILE A 822 -17.94 -77.89 -110.69
N ALA A 823 -18.50 -78.32 -111.83
CA ALA A 823 -18.95 -79.68 -112.10
C ALA A 823 -17.78 -80.69 -112.28
N ASP A 824 -16.83 -80.66 -111.35
CA ASP A 824 -15.67 -81.54 -111.27
C ASP A 824 -15.61 -82.16 -109.86
N LYS A 825 -15.42 -83.47 -109.82
CA LYS A 825 -15.38 -84.24 -108.56
C LYS A 825 -14.21 -83.80 -107.67
N ASN A 826 -13.04 -83.51 -108.26
CA ASN A 826 -11.86 -83.09 -107.49
C ASN A 826 -12.06 -81.69 -106.88
N ASN A 827 -12.74 -80.80 -107.59
CA ASN A 827 -13.07 -79.46 -107.09
C ASN A 827 -14.00 -79.54 -105.86
N ILE A 828 -15.08 -80.32 -105.93
CA ILE A 828 -16.01 -80.48 -104.81
C ILE A 828 -15.32 -81.12 -103.60
N GLU A 829 -14.47 -82.14 -103.81
CA GLU A 829 -13.69 -82.76 -102.72
C GLU A 829 -12.70 -81.77 -102.07
N ASN A 830 -12.07 -80.88 -102.86
CA ASN A 830 -11.19 -79.83 -102.34
C ASN A 830 -11.94 -78.77 -101.51
N LEU A 831 -13.14 -78.35 -101.93
CA LEU A 831 -13.99 -77.44 -101.17
C LEU A 831 -14.43 -78.07 -99.84
N ILE A 832 -14.83 -79.35 -99.86
CA ILE A 832 -15.17 -80.12 -98.64
C ILE A 832 -13.97 -80.22 -97.70
N SER A 833 -12.76 -80.49 -98.22
CA SER A 833 -11.55 -80.55 -97.41
C SER A 833 -11.23 -79.20 -96.76
N THR A 834 -11.41 -78.10 -97.50
CA THR A 834 -11.15 -76.73 -97.00
C THR A 834 -12.12 -76.34 -95.88
N LEU A 835 -13.42 -76.64 -96.06
CA LEU A 835 -14.42 -76.37 -95.01
C LEU A 835 -14.23 -77.28 -93.79
N LYS A 836 -13.79 -78.54 -93.94
CA LYS A 836 -13.42 -79.42 -92.82
C LYS A 836 -12.23 -78.86 -92.03
N GLN A 837 -11.23 -78.30 -92.73
CA GLN A 837 -10.12 -77.61 -92.08
C GLN A 837 -10.62 -76.39 -91.29
N TRP A 838 -11.41 -75.50 -91.91
CA TRP A 838 -11.97 -74.34 -91.21
C TRP A 838 -12.83 -74.72 -90.02
N ARG A 839 -13.61 -75.81 -90.11
CA ARG A 839 -14.40 -76.33 -88.98
C ARG A 839 -13.53 -76.67 -87.77
N SER A 840 -12.39 -77.32 -87.99
CA SER A 840 -11.41 -77.65 -86.96
C SER A 840 -10.73 -76.40 -86.38
N GLU A 841 -10.35 -75.45 -87.24
CA GLU A 841 -9.74 -74.19 -86.78
C GLU A 841 -10.72 -73.38 -85.92
N VAL A 842 -12.00 -73.31 -86.30
CA VAL A 842 -13.04 -72.61 -85.52
C VAL A 842 -13.30 -73.34 -84.19
N ASP A 843 -13.24 -74.67 -84.13
CA ASP A 843 -13.32 -75.39 -82.84
C ASP A 843 -12.15 -75.06 -81.90
N GLU A 844 -10.91 -75.06 -82.43
CA GLU A 844 -9.72 -74.72 -81.65
C GLU A 844 -9.78 -73.27 -81.14
N LYS A 845 -10.24 -72.33 -81.96
CA LYS A 845 -10.31 -70.91 -81.61
C LYS A 845 -11.41 -70.54 -80.62
N ARG A 846 -12.24 -71.50 -80.21
CA ARG A 846 -13.26 -71.32 -79.16
C ARG A 846 -12.67 -70.91 -77.80
N GLU A 847 -11.41 -71.25 -77.54
CA GLU A 847 -10.70 -70.87 -76.30
C GLU A 847 -10.72 -69.36 -76.00
N VAL A 848 -10.73 -68.50 -77.04
CA VAL A 848 -10.75 -67.03 -76.87
C VAL A 848 -12.08 -66.54 -76.29
N PHE A 849 -13.19 -67.22 -76.59
CA PHE A 849 -14.50 -66.90 -76.05
C PHE A 849 -14.66 -67.39 -74.61
N HIS A 850 -14.06 -68.54 -74.27
CA HIS A 850 -13.99 -68.99 -72.87
C HIS A 850 -13.15 -68.02 -72.01
N ALA A 851 -12.01 -67.56 -72.52
CA ALA A 851 -11.22 -66.54 -71.85
C ALA A 851 -11.98 -65.22 -71.68
N LEU A 852 -12.81 -64.82 -72.66
CA LEU A 852 -13.69 -63.65 -72.53
C LEU A 852 -14.76 -63.85 -71.44
N GLU A 853 -15.39 -65.01 -71.39
CA GLU A 853 -16.42 -65.36 -70.40
C GLU A 853 -15.85 -65.41 -68.96
N ASP A 854 -14.65 -65.98 -68.79
CA ASP A 854 -13.94 -66.02 -67.50
C ASP A 854 -13.61 -64.62 -66.97
N GLU A 855 -13.10 -63.73 -67.82
CA GLU A 855 -12.79 -62.36 -67.43
C GLU A 855 -14.06 -61.54 -67.16
N LEU A 856 -15.16 -61.83 -67.88
CA LEU A 856 -16.45 -61.22 -67.62
C LEU A 856 -17.02 -61.65 -66.25
N GLN A 857 -16.90 -62.93 -65.88
CA GLN A 857 -17.28 -63.44 -64.55
C GLN A 857 -16.50 -62.75 -63.43
N LYS A 858 -15.19 -62.56 -63.61
CA LYS A 858 -14.34 -61.82 -62.65
C LYS A 858 -14.77 -60.36 -62.54
N ALA A 859 -15.03 -59.69 -63.66
CA ALA A 859 -15.50 -58.31 -63.67
C ALA A 859 -16.83 -58.16 -62.91
N LYS A 860 -17.74 -59.13 -63.06
CA LYS A 860 -19.00 -59.20 -62.30
C LYS A 860 -18.78 -59.33 -60.80
N ALA A 861 -17.90 -60.24 -60.38
CA ALA A 861 -17.62 -60.47 -58.96
C ALA A 861 -17.07 -59.22 -58.28
N ILE A 862 -16.15 -58.51 -58.94
CA ILE A 862 -15.57 -57.26 -58.42
C ILE A 862 -16.62 -56.14 -58.39
N SER A 863 -17.47 -56.04 -59.40
CA SER A 863 -18.60 -55.10 -59.43
C SER A 863 -19.59 -55.33 -58.28
N ASP A 864 -19.98 -56.58 -58.03
CA ASP A 864 -20.85 -56.97 -56.93
C ASP A 864 -20.21 -56.68 -55.56
N GLU A 865 -18.89 -56.90 -55.43
CA GLU A 865 -18.13 -56.56 -54.22
C GLU A 865 -18.09 -55.04 -53.98
N MET A 866 -17.86 -54.25 -55.02
CA MET A 866 -17.88 -52.79 -54.93
C MET A 866 -19.24 -52.25 -54.49
N PHE A 867 -20.33 -52.82 -55.00
CA PHE A 867 -21.68 -52.44 -54.61
C PHE A 867 -22.02 -52.87 -53.17
N LYS A 868 -21.66 -54.09 -52.78
CA LYS A 868 -21.96 -54.62 -51.45
C LYS A 868 -21.19 -53.89 -50.35
N THR A 869 -19.91 -53.61 -50.57
CA THR A 869 -19.00 -53.06 -49.55
C THR A 869 -19.05 -51.54 -49.50
N TYR A 870 -19.15 -50.87 -50.65
CA TYR A 870 -19.04 -49.40 -50.73
C TYR A 870 -20.30 -48.71 -51.30
N LYS A 871 -21.33 -49.46 -51.69
CA LYS A 871 -22.58 -48.95 -52.29
C LYS A 871 -22.38 -48.21 -53.62
N GLU A 872 -21.27 -48.44 -54.30
CA GLU A 872 -20.98 -47.87 -55.62
C GLU A 872 -21.38 -48.86 -56.73
N ARG A 873 -22.15 -48.38 -57.71
CA ARG A 873 -22.62 -49.22 -58.84
C ARG A 873 -21.64 -49.15 -60.01
N ASP A 874 -21.43 -50.30 -60.66
CA ASP A 874 -20.74 -50.37 -61.95
C ASP A 874 -21.69 -50.02 -63.10
N LEU A 875 -21.30 -49.07 -63.94
CA LEU A 875 -22.07 -48.64 -65.11
C LEU A 875 -21.58 -49.29 -66.41
N ASP A 876 -20.42 -49.95 -66.40
CA ASP A 876 -19.74 -50.43 -67.60
C ASP A 876 -19.97 -51.94 -67.85
N PHE A 877 -20.19 -52.71 -66.78
CA PHE A 877 -20.31 -54.17 -66.85
C PHE A 877 -21.39 -54.66 -67.82
N ASP A 878 -22.60 -54.09 -67.74
CA ASP A 878 -23.74 -54.51 -68.57
C ASP A 878 -23.44 -54.36 -70.07
N TRP A 879 -22.71 -53.31 -70.44
CA TRP A 879 -22.30 -53.06 -71.82
C TRP A 879 -21.28 -54.09 -72.32
N HIS A 880 -20.26 -54.40 -71.52
CA HIS A 880 -19.27 -55.41 -71.87
C HIS A 880 -19.90 -56.80 -72.00
N LYS A 881 -20.87 -57.12 -71.15
CA LYS A 881 -21.63 -58.38 -71.21
C LYS A 881 -22.44 -58.47 -72.50
N GLU A 882 -23.21 -57.45 -72.83
CA GLU A 882 -24.03 -57.43 -74.05
C GLU A 882 -23.17 -57.59 -75.31
N LYS A 883 -21.99 -56.95 -75.34
CA LYS A 883 -21.06 -57.08 -76.45
C LYS A 883 -20.44 -58.50 -76.56
N ALA A 884 -20.11 -59.12 -75.44
CA ALA A 884 -19.63 -60.50 -75.41
C ALA A 884 -20.70 -61.48 -75.91
N ASP A 885 -21.96 -61.30 -75.48
CA ASP A 885 -23.10 -62.13 -75.90
C ASP A 885 -23.30 -62.06 -77.43
N GLN A 886 -23.23 -60.86 -78.02
CA GLN A 886 -23.32 -60.66 -79.48
C GLN A 886 -22.21 -61.37 -80.25
N LEU A 887 -20.98 -61.38 -79.72
CA LEU A 887 -19.84 -62.06 -80.34
C LEU A 887 -19.99 -63.58 -80.31
N VAL A 888 -20.49 -64.13 -79.20
CA VAL A 888 -20.76 -65.56 -79.07
C VAL A 888 -21.83 -66.01 -80.06
N GLU A 889 -22.90 -65.23 -80.23
CA GLU A 889 -23.95 -65.52 -81.20
C GLU A 889 -23.41 -65.57 -82.65
N ARG A 890 -22.61 -64.56 -83.04
CA ARG A 890 -21.99 -64.52 -84.37
C ARG A 890 -21.02 -65.68 -84.59
N TRP A 891 -20.23 -66.04 -83.59
CA TRP A 891 -19.35 -67.21 -83.65
C TRP A 891 -20.12 -68.52 -83.87
N GLN A 892 -21.25 -68.70 -83.17
CA GLN A 892 -22.11 -69.86 -83.35
C GLN A 892 -22.71 -69.92 -84.76
N ASN A 893 -23.05 -68.77 -85.35
CA ASN A 893 -23.55 -68.70 -86.73
C ASN A 893 -22.50 -69.16 -87.76
N ILE A 894 -21.22 -68.82 -87.56
CA ILE A 894 -20.10 -69.31 -88.40
C ILE A 894 -20.01 -70.83 -88.35
N HIS A 895 -20.07 -71.43 -87.14
CA HIS A 895 -20.07 -72.89 -86.98
C HIS A 895 -21.21 -73.55 -87.77
N VAL A 896 -22.44 -73.06 -87.59
CA VAL A 896 -23.63 -73.60 -88.26
C VAL A 896 -23.52 -73.51 -89.79
N GLN A 897 -22.93 -72.43 -90.29
CA GLN A 897 -22.79 -72.21 -91.73
C GLN A 897 -21.74 -73.10 -92.38
N ILE A 898 -20.61 -73.35 -91.71
CA ILE A 898 -19.63 -74.34 -92.18
C ILE A 898 -20.27 -75.73 -92.25
N ASP A 899 -21.02 -76.13 -91.21
CA ASP A 899 -21.67 -77.45 -91.15
C ASP A 899 -22.75 -77.62 -92.24
N ASN A 900 -23.53 -76.58 -92.52
CA ASN A 900 -24.52 -76.59 -93.60
C ASN A 900 -23.85 -76.72 -94.98
N ARG A 901 -22.80 -75.93 -95.25
CA ARG A 901 -22.11 -75.97 -96.55
C ARG A 901 -21.44 -77.31 -96.81
N LEU A 902 -20.83 -77.92 -95.78
CA LEU A 902 -20.26 -79.26 -95.87
C LEU A 902 -21.32 -80.29 -96.27
N ARG A 903 -22.50 -80.25 -95.64
CA ARG A 903 -23.60 -81.17 -95.93
C ARG A 903 -24.11 -81.01 -97.36
N ASP A 904 -24.26 -79.77 -97.80
CA ASP A 904 -24.77 -79.46 -99.13
C ASP A 904 -23.78 -79.88 -100.22
N LEU A 905 -22.47 -79.61 -100.06
CA LEU A 905 -21.43 -80.05 -101.00
C LEU A 905 -21.31 -81.58 -101.07
N GLU A 906 -21.44 -82.29 -99.94
CA GLU A 906 -21.50 -83.76 -99.93
C GLU A 906 -22.72 -84.29 -100.69
N GLY A 907 -23.86 -83.57 -100.63
CA GLY A 907 -25.06 -83.83 -101.41
C GLY A 907 -24.85 -83.61 -102.91
N ILE A 908 -24.27 -82.46 -103.29
CA ILE A 908 -23.94 -82.11 -104.68
C ILE A 908 -22.95 -83.12 -105.27
N GLY A 909 -21.92 -83.52 -104.53
CA GLY A 909 -20.95 -84.52 -104.97
C GLY A 909 -21.58 -85.87 -105.29
N LYS A 910 -22.60 -86.30 -104.50
CA LYS A 910 -23.38 -87.52 -104.80
C LYS A 910 -24.22 -87.36 -106.05
N SER A 911 -24.92 -86.24 -106.21
CA SER A 911 -25.73 -85.96 -107.40
C SER A 911 -24.88 -85.92 -108.68
N LEU A 912 -23.71 -85.29 -108.64
CA LEU A 912 -22.78 -85.22 -109.77
C LEU A 912 -22.31 -86.62 -110.18
N LYS A 913 -22.01 -87.48 -109.19
CA LYS A 913 -21.59 -88.85 -109.44
C LYS A 913 -22.70 -89.65 -110.13
N TYR A 914 -23.93 -89.60 -109.64
CA TYR A 914 -25.05 -90.32 -110.28
C TYR A 914 -25.28 -89.86 -111.73
N TYR A 915 -25.15 -88.56 -112.00
CA TYR A 915 -25.19 -88.04 -113.37
C TYR A 915 -24.04 -88.59 -114.23
N ARG A 916 -22.78 -88.42 -113.81
CA ARG A 916 -21.60 -88.85 -114.60
C ARG A 916 -21.54 -90.37 -114.82
N ASP A 917 -21.94 -91.17 -113.83
CA ASP A 917 -22.00 -92.64 -113.92
C ASP A 917 -23.05 -93.11 -114.94
N THR A 918 -24.09 -92.31 -115.20
CA THR A 918 -25.12 -92.61 -116.20
C THR A 918 -24.77 -92.02 -117.57
N TYR A 919 -24.20 -90.83 -117.59
CA TYR A 919 -23.83 -90.08 -118.80
C TYR A 919 -22.70 -90.74 -119.59
N HIS A 920 -21.55 -91.04 -118.96
CA HIS A 920 -20.37 -91.54 -119.68
C HIS A 920 -20.63 -92.85 -120.45
N PRO A 921 -21.27 -93.88 -119.86
CA PRO A 921 -21.59 -95.09 -120.62
C PRO A 921 -22.59 -94.85 -121.76
N LEU A 922 -23.46 -93.84 -121.63
CA LEU A 922 -24.40 -93.45 -122.67
C LEU A 922 -23.68 -92.77 -123.83
N ASP A 923 -22.76 -91.84 -123.54
CA ASP A 923 -21.95 -91.14 -124.53
C ASP A 923 -21.01 -92.08 -125.28
N ASP A 924 -20.31 -92.97 -124.55
CA ASP A 924 -19.48 -94.03 -125.16
C ASP A 924 -20.31 -94.91 -126.11
N TRP A 925 -21.53 -95.28 -125.70
CA TRP A 925 -22.45 -96.04 -126.54
C TRP A 925 -22.93 -95.24 -127.75
N ILE A 926 -23.27 -93.94 -127.61
CA ILE A 926 -23.64 -93.06 -128.72
C ILE A 926 -22.49 -93.00 -129.73
N GLN A 927 -21.25 -92.74 -129.29
CA GLN A 927 -20.08 -92.71 -130.16
C GLN A 927 -19.85 -94.05 -130.87
N GLN A 928 -20.07 -95.17 -130.17
CA GLN A 928 -19.94 -96.50 -130.74
C GLN A 928 -21.02 -96.79 -131.80
N VAL A 929 -22.27 -96.38 -131.55
CA VAL A 929 -23.38 -96.49 -132.51
C VAL A 929 -23.13 -95.59 -133.73
N GLU A 930 -22.69 -94.34 -133.54
CA GLU A 930 -22.33 -93.44 -134.64
C GLU A 930 -21.21 -94.01 -135.51
N THR A 931 -20.18 -94.59 -134.88
CA THR A 931 -19.07 -95.23 -135.59
C THR A 931 -19.55 -96.46 -136.38
N THR A 932 -20.46 -97.23 -135.80
CA THR A 932 -21.05 -98.42 -136.44
C THR A 932 -21.95 -98.03 -137.61
N GLN A 933 -22.79 -97.00 -137.43
CA GLN A 933 -23.64 -96.43 -138.49
C GLN A 933 -22.78 -95.93 -139.66
N ARG A 934 -21.65 -95.25 -139.39
CA ARG A 934 -20.71 -94.78 -140.41
C ARG A 934 -20.09 -95.92 -141.21
N LYS A 935 -19.63 -96.99 -140.54
CA LYS A 935 -19.10 -98.20 -141.22
C LYS A 935 -20.14 -98.91 -142.09
N ILE A 936 -21.42 -98.91 -141.68
CA ILE A 936 -22.50 -99.52 -142.47
C ILE A 936 -22.79 -98.69 -143.74
N GLN A 937 -22.66 -97.36 -143.68
CA GLN A 937 -22.86 -96.46 -144.83
C GLN A 937 -21.73 -96.50 -145.87
N GLU A 938 -20.49 -96.81 -145.48
CA GLU A 938 -19.32 -96.81 -146.38
C GLU A 938 -19.28 -98.01 -147.36
N ASN A 939 -19.94 -99.12 -147.05
CA ASN A 939 -19.97 -100.30 -147.93
C ASN A 939 -21.12 -100.21 -148.95
N GLN A 940 -20.84 -100.19 -150.25
CA GLN A 940 -21.88 -100.28 -151.29
C GLN A 940 -22.22 -101.75 -151.62
N PRO A 941 -23.52 -102.14 -151.66
CA PRO A 941 -23.90 -103.54 -151.84
C PRO A 941 -23.82 -103.98 -153.32
N GLU A 942 -22.95 -104.95 -153.62
CA GLU A 942 -22.74 -105.48 -154.99
C GLU A 942 -23.86 -106.40 -155.50
N ASN A 943 -24.76 -106.89 -154.62
CA ASN A 943 -25.77 -107.87 -154.97
C ASN A 943 -27.05 -107.71 -154.10
N SER A 944 -28.19 -108.16 -154.60
CA SER A 944 -29.49 -108.11 -153.87
C SER A 944 -29.44 -108.76 -152.47
N LYS A 945 -28.61 -109.80 -152.29
CA LYS A 945 -28.41 -110.49 -151.00
C LYS A 945 -27.64 -109.64 -149.97
N THR A 946 -26.66 -108.84 -150.40
CA THR A 946 -25.86 -107.97 -149.50
C THR A 946 -26.65 -106.73 -149.08
N LEU A 947 -27.49 -106.17 -149.96
CA LEU A 947 -28.40 -105.06 -149.61
C LEU A 947 -29.44 -105.45 -148.55
N ALA A 948 -30.05 -106.63 -148.67
CA ALA A 948 -31.01 -107.13 -147.66
C ALA A 948 -30.35 -107.33 -146.29
N THR A 949 -29.07 -107.74 -146.29
CA THR A 949 -28.30 -107.91 -145.06
C THR A 949 -27.97 -106.57 -144.39
N GLN A 950 -27.60 -105.55 -145.16
CA GLN A 950 -27.40 -104.17 -144.68
C GLN A 950 -28.69 -103.54 -144.12
N LEU A 951 -29.82 -103.69 -144.81
CA LEU A 951 -31.10 -103.17 -144.33
C LEU A 951 -31.51 -103.83 -143.00
N ASN A 952 -31.24 -105.13 -142.86
CA ASN A 952 -31.49 -105.85 -141.61
C ASN A 952 -30.56 -105.35 -140.48
N GLN A 953 -29.28 -105.10 -140.77
CA GLN A 953 -28.36 -104.50 -139.80
C GLN A 953 -28.81 -103.09 -139.36
N GLN A 954 -29.28 -102.24 -140.28
CA GLN A 954 -29.83 -100.92 -139.94
C GLN A 954 -31.10 -101.02 -139.08
N LYS A 955 -32.03 -101.93 -139.40
CA LYS A 955 -33.22 -102.16 -138.57
C LYS A 955 -32.89 -102.61 -137.16
N MET A 956 -31.88 -103.48 -137.02
CA MET A 956 -31.40 -103.91 -135.70
C MET A 956 -30.77 -102.74 -134.92
N LEU A 957 -29.97 -101.89 -135.58
CA LEU A 957 -29.36 -100.72 -134.94
C LEU A 957 -30.40 -99.71 -134.46
N VAL A 958 -31.46 -99.45 -135.25
CA VAL A 958 -32.57 -98.58 -134.84
C VAL A 958 -33.31 -99.14 -133.62
N SER A 959 -33.57 -100.46 -133.58
CA SER A 959 -34.18 -101.10 -132.41
C SER A 959 -33.29 -101.01 -131.16
N GLU A 960 -31.97 -101.06 -131.32
CA GLU A 960 -31.02 -100.87 -130.22
C GLU A 960 -31.04 -99.43 -129.70
N ILE A 961 -31.15 -98.44 -130.60
CA ILE A 961 -31.31 -97.03 -130.22
C ILE A 961 -32.61 -96.82 -129.45
N GLU A 962 -33.72 -97.37 -129.94
CA GLU A 962 -35.03 -97.28 -129.27
C GLU A 962 -35.00 -97.92 -127.86
N MET A 963 -34.32 -99.06 -127.69
CA MET A 963 -34.14 -99.68 -126.37
C MET A 963 -33.37 -98.81 -125.37
N LYS A 964 -32.51 -97.91 -125.85
CA LYS A 964 -31.66 -97.05 -125.01
C LYS A 964 -32.33 -95.75 -124.57
N GLN A 965 -33.52 -95.42 -125.09
CA GLN A 965 -34.29 -94.23 -124.68
C GLN A 965 -34.49 -94.16 -123.15
N SER A 966 -34.83 -95.27 -122.50
CA SER A 966 -35.04 -95.32 -121.04
C SER A 966 -33.80 -94.91 -120.22
N LYS A 967 -32.60 -95.15 -120.76
CA LYS A 967 -31.33 -94.77 -120.12
C LYS A 967 -30.98 -93.30 -120.35
N MET A 968 -31.43 -92.71 -121.46
CA MET A 968 -31.34 -91.28 -121.71
C MET A 968 -32.22 -90.48 -120.74
N ASP A 969 -33.47 -90.94 -120.53
CA ASP A 969 -34.41 -90.31 -119.60
C ASP A 969 -33.89 -90.37 -118.14
N GLU A 970 -33.23 -91.48 -117.76
CA GLU A 970 -32.57 -91.65 -116.47
C GLU A 970 -31.39 -90.67 -116.29
N CYS A 971 -30.57 -90.48 -117.33
CA CYS A 971 -29.48 -89.51 -117.33
C CYS A 971 -29.99 -88.06 -117.18
N GLN A 972 -31.05 -87.69 -117.91
CA GLN A 972 -31.66 -86.36 -117.82
C GLN A 972 -32.18 -86.08 -116.40
N LYS A 973 -32.84 -87.05 -115.76
CA LYS A 973 -33.32 -86.90 -114.38
C LYS A 973 -32.19 -86.61 -113.40
N TYR A 974 -31.05 -87.30 -113.53
CA TYR A 974 -29.91 -87.06 -112.65
C TYR A 974 -29.21 -85.72 -112.93
N ALA A 975 -29.20 -85.24 -114.19
CA ALA A 975 -28.72 -83.91 -114.53
C ALA A 975 -29.58 -82.80 -113.88
N GLU A 976 -30.90 -82.91 -113.97
CA GLU A 976 -31.86 -81.97 -113.35
C GLU A 976 -31.75 -81.98 -111.82
N GLN A 977 -31.57 -83.16 -111.22
CA GLN A 977 -31.36 -83.30 -109.78
C GLN A 977 -30.06 -82.62 -109.32
N TYR A 978 -28.95 -82.82 -110.04
CA TYR A 978 -27.69 -82.10 -109.78
C TYR A 978 -27.87 -80.59 -109.89
N SER A 979 -28.49 -80.12 -110.97
CA SER A 979 -28.74 -78.69 -111.21
C SER A 979 -29.51 -78.02 -110.08
N THR A 980 -30.58 -78.68 -109.59
CA THR A 980 -31.38 -78.19 -108.48
C THR A 980 -30.55 -78.09 -107.19
N THR A 981 -29.81 -79.15 -106.85
CA THR A 981 -28.97 -79.15 -105.63
C THR A 981 -27.87 -78.09 -105.63
N VAL A 982 -27.28 -77.78 -106.78
CA VAL A 982 -26.27 -76.71 -106.90
C VAL A 982 -26.91 -75.33 -106.74
N LYS A 983 -28.08 -75.09 -107.36
CA LYS A 983 -28.80 -73.81 -107.26
C LYS A 983 -29.24 -73.52 -105.82
N ASP A 984 -29.66 -74.53 -105.08
CA ASP A 984 -30.02 -74.39 -103.66
C ASP A 984 -28.79 -74.00 -102.80
N TYR A 985 -27.63 -74.61 -103.03
CA TYR A 985 -26.37 -74.27 -102.35
C TYR A 985 -25.89 -72.84 -102.66
N GLU A 986 -25.95 -72.43 -103.93
CA GLU A 986 -25.62 -71.07 -104.37
C GLU A 986 -26.54 -70.04 -103.68
N LEU A 987 -27.85 -70.33 -103.56
CA LEU A 987 -28.82 -69.47 -102.89
C LEU A 987 -28.55 -69.34 -101.38
N GLN A 988 -28.25 -70.43 -100.68
CA GLN A 988 -27.92 -70.41 -99.25
C GLN A 988 -26.64 -69.59 -98.98
N THR A 989 -25.62 -69.79 -99.81
CA THR A 989 -24.34 -69.06 -99.73
C THR A 989 -24.54 -67.55 -99.92
N MET A 990 -25.40 -67.14 -100.87
CA MET A 990 -25.75 -65.73 -101.08
C MET A 990 -26.54 -65.13 -99.91
N THR A 991 -27.44 -65.91 -99.31
CA THR A 991 -28.27 -65.45 -98.17
C THR A 991 -27.41 -65.16 -96.94
N TYR A 992 -26.44 -66.04 -96.64
CA TYR A 992 -25.49 -65.81 -95.55
C TYR A 992 -24.61 -64.59 -95.81
N ARG A 993 -24.11 -64.41 -97.04
CA ARG A 993 -23.31 -63.25 -97.44
C ARG A 993 -24.06 -61.93 -97.19
N ALA A 994 -25.35 -61.87 -97.54
CA ALA A 994 -26.18 -60.69 -97.30
C ALA A 994 -26.40 -60.40 -95.80
N MET A 995 -26.52 -61.44 -94.97
CA MET A 995 -26.62 -61.31 -93.50
C MET A 995 -25.35 -60.67 -92.92
N VAL A 996 -24.18 -61.19 -93.28
CA VAL A 996 -22.87 -60.69 -92.82
C VAL A 996 -22.62 -59.25 -93.32
N ASP A 997 -22.94 -58.94 -94.58
CA ASP A 997 -22.79 -57.58 -95.13
C ASP A 997 -23.66 -56.54 -94.41
N SER A 998 -24.85 -56.94 -93.95
CA SER A 998 -25.72 -56.07 -93.13
C SER A 998 -25.12 -55.76 -91.76
N GLN A 999 -24.37 -56.70 -91.18
CA GLN A 999 -23.69 -56.57 -89.89
C GLN A 999 -22.35 -55.82 -90.03
N GLN A 1000 -21.64 -55.97 -91.16
CA GLN A 1000 -20.31 -55.40 -91.39
C GLN A 1000 -20.31 -54.05 -92.14
N LYS A 1001 -21.47 -53.53 -92.61
CA LYS A 1001 -21.59 -52.28 -93.41
C LYS A 1001 -20.56 -52.18 -94.54
N SER A 1002 -20.40 -53.25 -95.33
CA SER A 1002 -19.42 -53.30 -96.42
C SER A 1002 -20.05 -53.01 -97.80
N PRO A 1003 -19.49 -52.11 -98.63
CA PRO A 1003 -20.05 -51.77 -99.94
C PRO A 1003 -19.36 -52.56 -101.06
N VAL A 1004 -19.60 -53.87 -101.16
CA VAL A 1004 -18.99 -54.68 -102.23
C VAL A 1004 -20.06 -55.39 -103.06
N LYS A 1005 -20.44 -54.78 -104.20
CA LYS A 1005 -21.15 -55.49 -105.28
C LYS A 1005 -20.15 -56.29 -106.10
N ARG A 1006 -20.24 -57.62 -106.13
CA ARG A 1006 -19.41 -58.48 -106.98
C ARG A 1006 -20.22 -59.48 -107.81
N ARG A 1007 -19.60 -59.88 -108.94
CA ARG A 1007 -20.17 -60.50 -110.15
C ARG A 1007 -20.96 -61.78 -109.88
N ARG A 1008 -22.06 -61.93 -110.64
CA ARG A 1008 -22.78 -63.20 -110.83
C ARG A 1008 -21.82 -64.20 -111.48
N MET A 1009 -21.45 -65.27 -110.77
CA MET A 1009 -20.66 -66.38 -111.36
C MET A 1009 -21.57 -67.25 -112.23
N GLN A 1010 -21.03 -67.80 -113.32
CA GLN A 1010 -21.74 -68.73 -114.19
C GLN A 1010 -21.94 -70.06 -113.45
N SER A 1011 -23.19 -70.51 -113.32
CA SER A 1011 -23.51 -71.72 -112.56
C SER A 1011 -23.10 -72.97 -113.33
N SER A 1012 -22.42 -73.92 -112.67
CA SER A 1012 -22.09 -75.22 -113.26
C SER A 1012 -23.33 -76.08 -113.53
N ALA A 1013 -24.45 -75.73 -112.89
CA ALA A 1013 -25.76 -76.31 -113.10
C ALA A 1013 -26.30 -76.07 -114.53
N ASP A 1014 -25.92 -74.95 -115.15
CA ASP A 1014 -26.35 -74.60 -116.51
C ASP A 1014 -25.47 -75.25 -117.58
N LEU A 1015 -24.19 -75.53 -117.26
CA LEU A 1015 -23.27 -76.28 -118.12
C LEU A 1015 -23.66 -77.76 -118.23
N ILE A 1016 -24.03 -78.41 -117.11
CA ILE A 1016 -24.45 -79.83 -117.11
C ILE A 1016 -25.81 -80.06 -117.76
N ILE A 1017 -26.73 -79.08 -117.74
CA ILE A 1017 -27.99 -79.18 -118.49
C ILE A 1017 -27.76 -79.03 -120.00
N GLN A 1018 -26.68 -78.35 -120.39
CA GLN A 1018 -26.31 -78.14 -121.79
C GLN A 1018 -25.56 -79.34 -122.40
N GLU A 1019 -24.80 -80.09 -121.58
CA GLU A 1019 -24.19 -81.41 -121.91
C GLU A 1019 -25.23 -82.54 -121.91
#